data_AF-A0A6A4M0Y2-F1
#
_entry.id   AF-A0A6A4M0Y2-F1
#
_cell.length_a   1.000
_cell.length_b   1.000
_cell.length_c   1.000
_cell.angle_alpha   90.00
_cell.angle_beta   90.00
_cell.angle_gamma   90.00
#
_symmetry.space_group_name_H-M   'P 1'
#
loop_
_entity.id
_entity.type
_entity.pdbx_description
1 polymer ?
#
loop_
_entity_poly.entity_id
_entity_poly.type
_entity_poly.pdbx_seq_one_letter_code
_entity_poly.pdbx_strand_id
1 'polypeptide(L)'
;MDSSIWATLSSLSSYLIPLLFLLILLEQVSYLKKKSTVPGPSLVFPFLGNAISLVQNPTRFWETQSDLARTSPLGVSANYITGKFVVFVRSTDLSRKVFANVRPDAFQLIAHPFGKKLFGDHNLIYMFGQDHKDLRRLLAPNFTPRALSIYVPIQQRIVVEHLARWLRLSNGTPIALRWLCRDLNLDTSQTVFVGQYLSGKSKERFNFDYNLFNVGLMKLPIDLPGFAFREARYRNQAFGNMGLDVGLFKLEPWMRSKLTGFSSLDDWQDDDDILEYRHSSSEVEESDGDDLLNPVSDIDLPMFREPFLETNDALTGAAHRVKHGVITNIGLMTFLTILLLLVDCSAWRIVRLPLEPFYLMRPFCISAIVVSCAGYVCIPLLQSLKIYSIIRREGPARHSSKKGTPTMGGLFFVPIGIIVAEVSVGFSSIEVRGAAVATLAFAAIGLLDDVLSIIKNHNYVRPERKMLVPLPAPLGLVCLGKCYLLLTSFCFVSMTNGINLTDGLDGLAGGTAALAFIGMSIAVLPICSDLSVFGASMAGACIGFLSHNRYKASVFMGDVGSLALGGALAAMASCTGMFLPLFISSGIFVLEAVSVIMQVSFFKTTKRLQGRGRRLFRMAPFHHHLELCGIKEPTIVAAAYVISSLSALLAGYVGLISA
;
A
#
# COMPACT_ATOMS: atom_id res chain seq x y z
N MET A 1 -20.04 -39.09 -6.28
CA MET A 1 -19.29 -37.90 -5.84
C MET A 1 -18.80 -37.05 -7.02
N ASP A 2 -18.58 -37.63 -8.21
CA ASP A 2 -18.08 -36.84 -9.35
C ASP A 2 -19.13 -35.94 -10.02
N SER A 3 -20.40 -36.34 -10.07
CA SER A 3 -21.47 -35.55 -10.71
C SER A 3 -21.78 -34.22 -10.01
N SER A 4 -21.61 -34.14 -8.69
CA SER A 4 -21.85 -32.90 -7.93
C SER A 4 -20.73 -31.87 -8.14
N ILE A 5 -19.48 -32.32 -8.28
CA ILE A 5 -18.34 -31.43 -8.52
C ILE A 5 -18.46 -30.81 -9.91
N TRP A 6 -18.76 -31.62 -10.94
CA TRP A 6 -18.98 -31.11 -12.31
C TRP A 6 -20.18 -30.17 -12.41
N ALA A 7 -21.26 -30.42 -11.66
CA ALA A 7 -22.40 -29.50 -11.58
C ALA A 7 -22.03 -28.16 -10.92
N THR A 8 -21.27 -28.19 -9.82
CA THR A 8 -20.76 -26.95 -9.18
C THR A 8 -19.72 -26.23 -10.02
N LEU A 9 -18.89 -26.95 -10.78
CA LEU A 9 -17.91 -26.35 -11.70
C LEU A 9 -18.62 -25.72 -12.90
N SER A 10 -19.67 -26.38 -13.42
CA SER A 10 -20.53 -25.85 -14.46
C SER A 10 -21.21 -24.56 -14.01
N SER A 11 -21.81 -24.53 -12.81
CA SER A 11 -22.44 -23.33 -12.29
C SER A 11 -21.43 -22.21 -12.03
N LEU A 12 -20.23 -22.51 -11.52
CA LEU A 12 -19.15 -21.52 -11.39
C LEU A 12 -18.63 -21.03 -12.75
N SER A 13 -18.51 -21.90 -13.75
CA SER A 13 -17.98 -21.55 -15.08
C SER A 13 -18.85 -20.50 -15.78
N SER A 14 -20.16 -20.56 -15.58
CA SER A 14 -21.13 -19.58 -16.08
C SER A 14 -20.91 -18.17 -15.50
N TYR A 15 -20.27 -18.03 -14.34
CA TYR A 15 -19.93 -16.74 -13.74
C TYR A 15 -18.46 -16.36 -13.97
N LEU A 16 -17.55 -17.34 -13.97
CA LEU A 16 -16.11 -17.12 -14.18
C LEU A 16 -15.80 -16.64 -15.60
N ILE A 17 -16.51 -17.16 -16.62
CA ILE A 17 -16.29 -16.75 -18.02
C ILE A 17 -16.69 -15.28 -18.24
N PRO A 18 -17.89 -14.81 -17.84
CA PRO A 18 -18.23 -13.39 -17.90
C PRO A 18 -17.34 -12.52 -17.03
N LEU A 19 -16.93 -12.98 -15.85
CA LEU A 19 -16.00 -12.24 -14.98
C LEU A 19 -14.64 -12.06 -15.66
N LEU A 20 -14.08 -13.11 -16.25
CA LEU A 20 -12.83 -13.05 -17.00
C LEU A 20 -12.96 -12.13 -18.21
N PHE A 21 -14.08 -12.22 -18.94
CA PHE A 21 -14.36 -11.33 -20.07
C PHE A 21 -14.47 -9.87 -19.64
N LEU A 22 -15.16 -9.59 -18.53
CA LEU A 22 -15.26 -8.25 -17.95
C LEU A 22 -13.89 -7.72 -17.53
N LEU A 23 -13.04 -8.55 -16.91
CA LEU A 23 -11.67 -8.18 -16.55
C LEU A 23 -10.82 -7.85 -17.78
N ILE A 24 -10.88 -8.68 -18.83
CA ILE A 24 -10.22 -8.42 -20.12
C ILE A 24 -10.71 -7.08 -20.69
N LEU A 25 -12.03 -6.86 -20.72
CA LEU A 25 -12.64 -5.65 -21.28
C LEU A 25 -12.25 -4.40 -20.50
N LEU A 26 -12.29 -4.44 -19.16
CA LEU A 26 -11.90 -3.30 -18.31
C LEU A 26 -10.42 -2.94 -18.48
N GLU A 27 -9.55 -3.94 -18.56
CA GLU A 27 -8.12 -3.74 -18.73
C GLU A 27 -7.79 -3.23 -20.14
N GLN A 28 -8.45 -3.78 -21.16
CA GLN A 28 -8.33 -3.35 -22.55
C GLN A 28 -8.80 -1.92 -22.75
N VAL A 29 -9.96 -1.53 -22.19
CA VAL A 29 -10.44 -0.14 -22.19
C VAL A 29 -9.45 0.77 -21.46
N SER A 30 -8.91 0.34 -20.32
CA SER A 30 -7.90 1.13 -19.61
C SER A 30 -6.60 1.29 -20.40
N TYR A 31 -6.19 0.27 -21.15
CA TYR A 31 -5.00 0.29 -21.99
C TYR A 31 -5.20 1.23 -23.19
N LEU A 32 -6.28 1.08 -23.93
CA LEU A 32 -6.59 1.92 -25.10
C LEU A 32 -6.71 3.40 -24.72
N LYS A 33 -7.32 3.71 -23.57
CA LYS A 33 -7.42 5.08 -23.05
C LYS A 33 -6.05 5.69 -22.73
N LYS A 34 -5.10 4.89 -22.21
CA LYS A 34 -3.73 5.34 -21.92
C LYS A 34 -2.85 5.42 -23.17
N LYS A 35 -3.01 4.45 -24.07
CA LYS A 35 -2.30 4.37 -25.35
C LYS A 35 -2.64 5.58 -26.23
N SER A 36 -3.92 5.97 -26.28
CA SER A 36 -4.38 7.08 -27.13
C SER A 36 -3.83 6.92 -28.56
N THR A 37 -3.04 7.89 -29.04
CA THR A 37 -2.43 7.93 -30.37
C THR A 37 -1.05 7.26 -30.45
N VAL A 38 -0.50 6.75 -29.35
CA VAL A 38 0.84 6.15 -29.32
C VAL A 38 0.81 4.75 -29.95
N PRO A 39 1.75 4.40 -30.86
CA PRO A 39 1.79 3.08 -31.47
C PRO A 39 2.11 1.99 -30.45
N GLY A 40 1.45 0.85 -30.59
CA GLY A 40 1.51 -0.27 -29.63
C GLY A 40 0.59 -1.42 -30.04
N PRO A 41 0.60 -2.55 -29.31
CA PRO A 41 -0.30 -3.68 -29.55
C PRO A 41 -1.77 -3.24 -29.55
N SER A 42 -2.61 -3.90 -30.36
CA SER A 42 -4.05 -3.63 -30.40
C SER A 42 -4.78 -4.32 -29.25
N LEU A 43 -4.30 -5.48 -28.81
CA LEU A 43 -4.91 -6.30 -27.76
C LEU A 43 -3.89 -6.64 -26.67
N VAL A 44 -4.33 -6.57 -25.41
CA VAL A 44 -3.53 -6.85 -24.23
C VAL A 44 -4.31 -7.80 -23.32
N PHE A 45 -3.67 -8.86 -22.85
CA PHE A 45 -4.27 -9.80 -21.90
C PHE A 45 -4.17 -9.30 -20.46
N PRO A 46 -5.17 -9.60 -19.61
CA PRO A 46 -5.18 -9.11 -18.25
C PRO A 46 -4.05 -9.70 -17.41
N PHE A 47 -3.54 -8.90 -16.48
CA PHE A 47 -2.44 -9.21 -15.55
C PHE A 47 -1.07 -9.48 -16.18
N LEU A 48 -0.97 -10.26 -17.26
CA LEU A 48 0.30 -10.57 -17.94
C LEU A 48 0.66 -9.52 -19.01
N GLY A 49 -0.33 -8.98 -19.73
CA GLY A 49 -0.09 -8.21 -20.94
C GLY A 49 0.80 -8.96 -21.95
N ASN A 50 1.77 -8.25 -22.51
CA ASN A 50 2.77 -8.81 -23.43
C ASN A 50 4.02 -9.37 -22.71
N ALA A 51 3.93 -9.73 -21.44
CA ALA A 51 5.04 -10.36 -20.73
C ALA A 51 5.49 -11.68 -21.38
N ILE A 52 4.56 -12.44 -21.95
CA ILE A 52 4.85 -13.71 -22.62
C ILE A 52 5.77 -13.49 -23.83
N SER A 53 5.48 -12.50 -24.68
CA SER A 53 6.30 -12.22 -25.86
C SER A 53 7.69 -11.67 -25.49
N LEU A 54 7.78 -10.89 -24.41
CA LEU A 54 9.06 -10.44 -23.85
C LEU A 54 9.94 -11.62 -23.40
N VAL A 55 9.35 -12.62 -22.72
CA VAL A 55 10.10 -13.78 -22.18
C VAL A 55 10.44 -14.79 -23.27
N GLN A 56 9.53 -15.06 -24.21
CA GLN A 56 9.73 -16.05 -25.26
C GLN A 56 10.83 -15.62 -26.25
N ASN A 57 10.82 -14.35 -26.69
CA ASN A 57 11.76 -13.85 -27.69
C ASN A 57 12.15 -12.39 -27.40
N PRO A 58 13.07 -12.15 -26.45
CA PRO A 58 13.39 -10.80 -25.97
C PRO A 58 13.94 -9.90 -27.07
N THR A 59 14.85 -10.39 -27.92
CA THR A 59 15.42 -9.61 -29.03
C THR A 59 14.35 -9.09 -29.98
N ARG A 60 13.50 -9.99 -30.48
CA ARG A 60 12.40 -9.62 -31.38
C ARG A 60 11.39 -8.68 -30.72
N PHE A 61 11.13 -8.85 -29.43
CA PHE A 61 10.28 -7.95 -28.67
C PHE A 61 10.81 -6.51 -28.72
N TRP A 62 12.11 -6.32 -28.43
CA TRP A 62 12.75 -5.00 -28.43
C TRP A 62 12.83 -4.38 -29.82
N GLU A 63 13.13 -5.17 -30.85
CA GLU A 63 13.08 -4.74 -32.25
C GLU A 63 11.69 -4.21 -32.61
N THR A 64 10.64 -4.96 -32.28
CA THR A 64 9.25 -4.56 -32.53
C THR A 64 8.89 -3.25 -31.83
N GLN A 65 9.31 -3.06 -30.56
CA GLN A 65 9.08 -1.80 -29.85
C GLN A 65 9.82 -0.63 -30.50
N SER A 66 11.04 -0.86 -30.97
CA SER A 66 11.88 0.14 -31.64
C SER A 66 11.31 0.55 -33.00
N ASP A 67 10.76 -0.40 -33.77
CA ASP A 67 10.09 -0.14 -35.03
C ASP A 67 8.77 0.62 -34.84
N LEU A 68 7.96 0.23 -33.85
CA LEU A 68 6.76 0.96 -33.48
C LEU A 68 7.08 2.39 -33.01
N ALA A 69 8.17 2.58 -32.26
CA ALA A 69 8.58 3.91 -31.83
C ALA A 69 9.01 4.79 -33.02
N ARG A 70 9.60 4.18 -34.05
CA ARG A 70 10.03 4.87 -35.28
C ARG A 70 8.87 5.38 -36.12
N THR A 71 7.71 4.72 -36.09
CA THR A 71 6.51 5.18 -36.80
C THR A 71 5.78 6.29 -36.06
N SER A 72 6.12 6.56 -34.80
CA SER A 72 5.56 7.67 -34.02
C SER A 72 6.26 8.99 -34.35
N PRO A 73 5.53 10.12 -34.52
CA PRO A 73 6.15 11.43 -34.69
C PRO A 73 6.96 11.88 -33.46
N LEU A 74 6.67 11.30 -32.29
CA LEU A 74 7.35 11.62 -31.03
C LEU A 74 8.51 10.65 -30.72
N GLY A 75 8.74 9.62 -31.55
CA GLY A 75 9.79 8.62 -31.31
C GLY A 75 9.51 7.70 -30.11
N VAL A 76 8.23 7.45 -29.81
CA VAL A 76 7.78 6.64 -28.66
C VAL A 76 6.81 5.54 -29.06
N SER A 77 6.85 4.41 -28.36
CA SER A 77 5.86 3.35 -28.44
C SER A 77 5.34 2.99 -27.05
N ALA A 78 4.15 2.39 -26.98
CA ALA A 78 3.51 2.01 -25.73
C ALA A 78 3.25 0.51 -25.71
N ASN A 79 3.51 -0.12 -24.58
CA ASN A 79 3.16 -1.51 -24.34
C ASN A 79 2.59 -1.68 -22.92
N TYR A 80 2.08 -2.88 -22.65
CA TYR A 80 1.55 -3.24 -21.36
C TYR A 80 2.17 -4.56 -20.92
N ILE A 81 2.91 -4.54 -19.82
CA ILE A 81 3.72 -5.66 -19.36
C ILE A 81 3.42 -5.85 -17.88
N THR A 82 2.97 -7.05 -17.49
CA THR A 82 2.73 -7.42 -16.07
C THR A 82 1.88 -6.40 -15.31
N GLY A 83 0.72 -6.01 -15.85
CA GLY A 83 -0.18 -5.05 -15.20
C GLY A 83 0.27 -3.58 -15.27
N LYS A 84 1.37 -3.28 -15.95
CA LYS A 84 1.93 -1.93 -16.05
C LYS A 84 1.93 -1.42 -17.48
N PHE A 85 1.45 -0.19 -17.66
CA PHE A 85 1.58 0.55 -18.91
C PHE A 85 3.00 1.13 -18.98
N VAL A 86 3.73 0.77 -20.03
CA VAL A 86 5.13 1.14 -20.24
C VAL A 86 5.26 1.92 -21.54
N VAL A 87 5.96 3.05 -21.49
CA VAL A 87 6.31 3.84 -22.67
C VAL A 87 7.77 3.61 -22.99
N PHE A 88 8.05 3.24 -24.23
CA PHE A 88 9.38 3.05 -24.76
C PHE A 88 9.78 4.31 -25.52
N VAL A 89 10.95 4.84 -25.19
CA VAL A 89 11.50 6.04 -25.81
C VAL A 89 12.70 5.62 -26.65
N ARG A 90 12.65 5.90 -27.95
CA ARG A 90 13.78 5.71 -28.86
C ARG A 90 14.55 7.01 -29.10
N SER A 91 13.86 8.16 -29.03
CA SER A 91 14.48 9.47 -29.29
C SER A 91 15.53 9.83 -28.23
N THR A 92 16.75 10.13 -28.68
CA THR A 92 17.84 10.60 -27.82
C THR A 92 17.49 11.94 -27.17
N ASP A 93 16.87 12.86 -27.92
CA ASP A 93 16.49 14.18 -27.40
C ASP A 93 15.38 14.08 -26.35
N LEU A 94 14.39 13.21 -26.59
CA LEU A 94 13.33 12.98 -25.61
C LEU A 94 13.89 12.30 -24.35
N SER A 95 14.82 11.36 -24.50
CA SER A 95 15.52 10.75 -23.37
C SER A 95 16.28 11.80 -22.56
N ARG A 96 17.03 12.69 -23.22
CA ARG A 96 17.74 13.81 -22.55
C ARG A 96 16.76 14.72 -21.80
N LYS A 97 15.63 15.09 -22.42
CA LYS A 97 14.59 15.91 -21.77
C LYS A 97 13.98 15.23 -20.54
N VAL A 98 13.74 13.92 -20.62
CA VAL A 98 13.23 13.13 -19.48
C VAL A 98 14.26 13.07 -18.34
N PHE A 99 15.52 12.75 -18.66
CA PHE A 99 16.58 12.64 -17.64
C PHE A 99 17.05 13.98 -17.08
N ALA A 100 16.87 15.09 -17.81
CA ALA A 100 17.15 16.43 -17.32
C ALA A 100 16.10 16.94 -16.31
N ASN A 101 14.97 16.26 -16.14
CA ASN A 101 13.94 16.66 -15.17
C ASN A 101 14.37 16.30 -13.74
N VAL A 102 14.88 17.29 -13.00
CA VAL A 102 15.52 17.11 -11.68
C VAL A 102 14.52 17.06 -10.52
N ARG A 103 13.21 17.06 -10.78
CA ARG A 103 12.21 17.04 -9.70
C ARG A 103 12.27 15.68 -8.97
N PRO A 104 12.40 15.66 -7.62
CA PRO A 104 12.51 14.43 -6.83
C PRO A 104 11.28 13.51 -6.97
N ASP A 105 10.13 14.07 -7.35
CA ASP A 105 8.88 13.32 -7.55
C ASP A 105 8.66 12.89 -9.02
N ALA A 106 9.49 13.36 -9.96
CA ALA A 106 9.27 13.14 -11.39
C ALA A 106 9.81 11.80 -11.89
N PHE A 107 10.87 11.27 -11.28
CA PHE A 107 11.51 10.05 -11.74
C PHE A 107 11.99 9.18 -10.58
N GLN A 108 11.61 7.90 -10.62
CA GLN A 108 12.18 6.86 -9.77
C GLN A 108 12.90 5.87 -10.69
N LEU A 109 14.23 5.80 -10.61
CA LEU A 109 14.99 4.78 -11.35
C LEU A 109 14.66 3.41 -10.76
N ILE A 110 13.97 2.59 -11.55
CA ILE A 110 13.76 1.17 -11.24
C ILE A 110 14.85 0.41 -11.97
N ALA A 111 16.01 0.23 -11.33
CA ALA A 111 17.01 -0.72 -11.78
C ALA A 111 16.57 -2.16 -11.41
N HIS A 112 17.50 -3.13 -11.41
CA HIS A 112 17.16 -4.52 -11.13
C HIS A 112 16.31 -4.65 -9.85
N PRO A 113 15.12 -5.30 -9.88
CA PRO A 113 14.12 -5.25 -8.82
C PRO A 113 14.63 -5.80 -7.48
N PHE A 114 15.62 -6.68 -7.52
CA PHE A 114 16.24 -7.27 -6.32
C PHE A 114 17.61 -6.68 -5.99
N GLY A 115 18.20 -5.88 -6.89
CA GLY A 115 19.55 -5.37 -6.66
C GLY A 115 19.61 -4.36 -5.51
N LYS A 116 18.54 -3.59 -5.27
CA LYS A 116 18.45 -2.71 -4.09
C LYS A 116 18.50 -3.51 -2.78
N LYS A 117 17.89 -4.70 -2.74
CA LYS A 117 17.95 -5.59 -1.55
C LYS A 117 19.32 -6.24 -1.38
N LEU A 118 20.03 -6.47 -2.48
CA LEU A 118 21.33 -7.13 -2.48
C LEU A 118 22.45 -6.15 -2.11
N PHE A 119 22.49 -4.99 -2.76
CA PHE A 119 23.56 -3.99 -2.65
C PHE A 119 23.25 -2.83 -1.69
N GLY A 120 21.99 -2.68 -1.28
CA GLY A 120 21.55 -1.62 -0.36
C GLY A 120 21.25 -0.28 -1.05
N ASP A 121 20.75 0.66 -0.24
CA ASP A 121 20.23 1.96 -0.70
C ASP A 121 21.35 2.98 -1.01
N HIS A 122 22.58 2.70 -0.58
CA HIS A 122 23.72 3.60 -0.67
C HIS A 122 24.60 3.37 -1.90
N ASN A 123 24.25 2.40 -2.75
CA ASN A 123 24.98 2.16 -3.99
C ASN A 123 24.62 3.25 -5.00
N LEU A 124 25.61 3.77 -5.75
CA LEU A 124 25.44 4.85 -6.73
C LEU A 124 24.21 4.67 -7.64
N ILE A 125 23.91 3.43 -8.07
CA ILE A 125 22.77 3.15 -8.97
C ILE A 125 21.39 3.30 -8.30
N TYR A 126 21.34 3.33 -6.96
CA TYR A 126 20.13 3.46 -6.15
C TYR A 126 20.06 4.79 -5.38
N MET A 127 21.09 5.63 -5.48
CA MET A 127 21.13 6.96 -4.88
C MET A 127 20.35 7.96 -5.74
N PHE A 128 19.68 8.93 -5.09
CA PHE A 128 18.95 10.01 -5.75
C PHE A 128 19.11 11.31 -4.97
N GLY A 129 18.68 12.43 -5.58
CA GLY A 129 18.70 13.73 -4.91
C GLY A 129 20.10 14.31 -4.76
N GLN A 130 20.35 14.97 -3.63
CA GLN A 130 21.59 15.72 -3.41
C GLN A 130 22.81 14.80 -3.22
N ASP A 131 22.68 13.73 -2.44
CA ASP A 131 23.75 12.74 -2.21
C ASP A 131 24.32 12.17 -3.51
N HIS A 132 23.44 11.88 -4.49
CA HIS A 132 23.87 11.41 -5.80
C HIS A 132 24.62 12.50 -6.58
N LYS A 133 24.17 13.77 -6.51
CA LYS A 133 24.85 14.89 -7.18
C LYS A 133 26.24 15.11 -6.62
N ASP A 134 26.38 15.07 -5.30
CA ASP A 134 27.66 15.30 -4.63
C ASP A 134 28.66 14.19 -4.97
N LEU A 135 28.23 12.92 -4.91
CA LEU A 135 29.08 11.80 -5.32
C LEU A 135 29.48 11.88 -6.81
N ARG A 136 28.56 12.29 -7.69
CA ARG A 136 28.87 12.48 -9.12
C ARG A 136 29.88 13.62 -9.32
N ARG A 137 29.78 14.72 -8.59
CA ARG A 137 30.73 15.85 -8.66
C ARG A 137 32.15 15.40 -8.30
N LEU A 138 32.29 14.51 -7.32
CA LEU A 138 33.58 13.94 -6.93
C LEU A 138 34.15 12.99 -8.00
N LEU A 139 33.29 12.24 -8.70
CA LEU A 139 33.71 11.24 -9.68
C LEU A 139 33.96 11.82 -11.08
N ALA A 140 33.19 12.82 -11.50
CA ALA A 140 33.21 13.37 -12.86
C ALA A 140 34.60 13.81 -13.36
N PRO A 141 35.48 14.43 -12.54
CA PRO A 141 36.84 14.79 -12.96
C PRO A 141 37.70 13.61 -13.42
N ASN A 142 37.42 12.40 -12.94
CA ASN A 142 38.12 11.18 -13.35
C ASN A 142 37.73 10.69 -14.76
N PHE A 143 36.70 11.28 -15.37
CA PHE A 143 36.18 10.91 -16.69
C PHE A 143 36.40 12.02 -17.73
N THR A 144 37.45 12.83 -17.56
CA THR A 144 37.87 13.80 -18.59
C THR A 144 38.45 13.09 -19.82
N PRO A 145 38.42 13.70 -21.02
CA PRO A 145 39.03 13.11 -22.22
C PRO A 145 40.51 12.71 -22.02
N ARG A 146 41.25 13.53 -21.25
CA ARG A 146 42.66 13.27 -20.91
C ARG A 146 42.83 12.09 -19.94
N ALA A 147 41.94 11.93 -18.96
CA ALA A 147 41.97 10.74 -18.09
C ALA A 147 41.54 9.48 -18.85
N LEU A 148 40.51 9.59 -19.70
CA LEU A 148 40.02 8.49 -20.53
C LEU A 148 41.06 8.01 -21.54
N SER A 149 41.86 8.91 -22.13
CA SER A 149 42.90 8.52 -23.09
C SER A 149 43.97 7.62 -22.49
N ILE A 150 44.22 7.68 -21.17
CA ILE A 150 45.14 6.78 -20.45
C ILE A 150 44.59 5.35 -20.40
N TYR A 151 43.26 5.20 -20.31
CA TYR A 151 42.63 3.89 -20.23
C TYR A 151 42.50 3.20 -21.60
N VAL A 152 42.42 3.96 -22.70
CA VAL A 152 42.19 3.41 -24.05
C VAL A 152 43.25 2.38 -24.46
N PRO A 153 44.58 2.62 -24.33
CA PRO A 153 45.59 1.64 -24.67
C PRO A 153 45.49 0.35 -23.84
N ILE A 154 45.14 0.48 -22.56
CA ILE A 154 44.97 -0.66 -21.64
C ILE A 154 43.77 -1.52 -22.08
N GLN A 155 42.63 -0.88 -22.34
CA GLN A 155 41.42 -1.55 -22.83
C GLN A 155 41.69 -2.23 -24.17
N GLN A 156 42.33 -1.54 -25.11
CA GLN A 156 42.65 -2.08 -26.43
C GLN A 156 43.51 -3.35 -26.33
N ARG A 157 44.57 -3.33 -25.50
CA ARG A 157 45.43 -4.50 -25.29
C ARG A 157 44.63 -5.70 -24.79
N ILE A 158 43.81 -5.52 -23.75
CA ILE A 158 43.01 -6.59 -23.16
C ILE A 158 42.00 -7.13 -24.19
N VAL A 159 41.29 -6.26 -24.90
CA VAL A 159 40.32 -6.64 -25.93
C VAL A 159 40.98 -7.47 -27.03
N VAL A 160 42.13 -7.02 -27.56
CA VAL A 160 42.85 -7.74 -28.62
C VAL A 160 43.35 -9.11 -28.13
N GLU A 161 43.88 -9.21 -26.90
CA GLU A 161 44.32 -10.48 -26.31
C GLU A 161 43.18 -11.49 -26.17
N HIS A 162 42.00 -11.04 -25.71
CA HIS A 162 40.81 -11.89 -25.61
C HIS A 162 40.31 -12.31 -27.00
N LEU A 163 40.21 -11.39 -27.96
CA LEU A 163 39.80 -11.71 -29.34
C LEU A 163 40.74 -12.74 -29.99
N ALA A 164 42.06 -12.58 -29.84
CA ALA A 164 43.03 -13.54 -30.34
C ALA A 164 42.87 -14.92 -29.67
N ARG A 165 42.55 -14.96 -28.37
CA ARG A 165 42.25 -16.19 -27.64
C ARG A 165 40.96 -16.85 -28.14
N TRP A 166 39.91 -16.07 -28.41
CA TRP A 166 38.64 -16.59 -28.89
C TRP A 166 38.75 -17.14 -30.30
N LEU A 167 39.54 -16.51 -31.17
CA LEU A 167 39.84 -17.04 -32.51
C LEU A 167 40.53 -18.41 -32.44
N ARG A 168 41.49 -18.58 -31.52
CA ARG A 168 42.12 -19.89 -31.27
C ARG A 168 41.14 -20.92 -30.72
N LEU A 169 40.24 -20.52 -29.82
CA LEU A 169 39.23 -21.40 -29.23
C LEU A 169 38.14 -21.82 -30.22
N SER A 170 37.74 -20.91 -31.10
CA SER A 170 36.73 -21.12 -32.14
C SER A 170 37.16 -22.20 -33.13
N ASN A 171 38.46 -22.25 -33.47
CA ASN A 171 39.02 -23.19 -34.43
C ASN A 171 38.19 -23.29 -35.74
N GLY A 172 37.66 -22.15 -36.21
CA GLY A 172 36.82 -22.07 -37.41
C GLY A 172 35.33 -22.37 -37.20
N THR A 173 34.88 -22.68 -35.98
CA THR A 173 33.47 -22.99 -35.65
C THR A 173 32.82 -21.88 -34.82
N PRO A 174 31.50 -21.62 -34.97
CA PRO A 174 30.80 -20.64 -34.16
C PRO A 174 30.82 -21.01 -32.66
N ILE A 175 31.21 -20.07 -31.81
CA ILE A 175 31.26 -20.24 -30.35
C ILE A 175 30.36 -19.22 -29.64
N ALA A 176 29.81 -19.60 -28.50
CA ALA A 176 28.94 -18.73 -27.71
C ALA A 176 29.76 -17.65 -26.98
N LEU A 177 29.51 -16.37 -27.30
CA LEU A 177 30.28 -15.25 -26.76
C LEU A 177 29.87 -14.79 -25.35
N ARG A 178 28.72 -15.21 -24.83
CA ARG A 178 28.15 -14.63 -23.59
C ARG A 178 29.11 -14.65 -22.40
N TRP A 179 29.74 -15.79 -22.14
CA TRP A 179 30.68 -15.94 -21.02
C TRP A 179 32.04 -15.32 -21.33
N LEU A 180 32.47 -15.38 -22.59
CA LEU A 180 33.71 -14.78 -23.05
C LEU A 180 33.68 -13.25 -22.93
N CYS A 181 32.59 -12.61 -23.36
CA CYS A 181 32.39 -11.17 -23.20
C CYS A 181 32.28 -10.76 -21.73
N ARG A 182 31.70 -11.60 -20.85
CA ARG A 182 31.70 -11.36 -19.40
C ARG A 182 33.14 -11.29 -18.88
N ASP A 183 33.96 -12.28 -19.22
CA ASP A 183 35.33 -12.37 -18.73
C ASP A 183 36.19 -11.22 -19.24
N LEU A 184 36.02 -10.84 -20.51
CA LEU A 184 36.64 -9.63 -21.08
C LEU A 184 36.25 -8.36 -20.31
N ASN A 185 34.96 -8.13 -20.10
CA ASN A 185 34.47 -6.94 -19.38
C ASN A 185 35.03 -6.87 -17.96
N LEU A 186 35.15 -8.02 -17.30
CA LEU A 186 35.58 -8.11 -15.92
C LEU A 186 37.09 -7.90 -15.78
N ASP A 187 37.88 -8.49 -16.67
CA ASP A 187 39.34 -8.28 -16.75
C ASP A 187 39.67 -6.83 -17.12
N THR A 188 38.92 -6.26 -18.06
CA THR A 188 39.04 -4.84 -18.44
C THR A 188 38.73 -3.94 -17.24
N SER A 189 37.62 -4.20 -16.53
CA SER A 189 37.21 -3.38 -15.39
C SER A 189 38.21 -3.46 -14.24
N GLN A 190 38.68 -4.66 -13.89
CA GLN A 190 39.68 -4.85 -12.84
C GLN A 190 40.99 -4.13 -13.18
N THR A 191 41.44 -4.25 -14.43
CA THR A 191 42.73 -3.69 -14.85
C THR A 191 42.68 -2.18 -15.04
N VAL A 192 41.55 -1.62 -15.49
CA VAL A 192 41.39 -0.17 -15.66
C VAL A 192 41.20 0.54 -14.31
N PHE A 193 40.35 0.01 -13.42
CA PHE A 193 40.03 0.70 -12.17
C PHE A 193 41.00 0.40 -11.03
N VAL A 194 41.63 -0.78 -11.00
CA VAL A 194 42.53 -1.18 -9.91
C VAL A 194 43.97 -1.39 -10.38
N GLY A 195 44.21 -1.59 -11.67
CA GLY A 195 45.56 -1.67 -12.22
C GLY A 195 46.38 -2.85 -11.67
N GLN A 196 47.67 -2.60 -11.46
CA GLN A 196 48.64 -3.59 -10.98
C GLN A 196 48.48 -3.93 -9.48
N TYR A 197 47.64 -3.18 -8.77
CA TYR A 197 47.46 -3.34 -7.32
C TYR A 197 46.58 -4.54 -6.94
N LEU A 198 45.93 -5.19 -7.92
CA LEU A 198 45.12 -6.40 -7.68
C LEU A 198 45.98 -7.67 -7.84
N SER A 199 46.23 -8.37 -6.72
CA SER A 199 46.93 -9.66 -6.74
C SER A 199 46.17 -10.72 -7.55
N GLY A 200 46.87 -11.73 -8.10
CA GLY A 200 46.22 -12.81 -8.87
C GLY A 200 45.12 -13.54 -8.08
N LYS A 201 45.35 -13.81 -6.79
CA LYS A 201 44.35 -14.42 -5.90
C LYS A 201 43.13 -13.51 -5.70
N SER A 202 43.35 -12.20 -5.61
CA SER A 202 42.27 -11.22 -5.48
C SER A 202 41.43 -11.13 -6.77
N LYS A 203 42.06 -11.24 -7.95
CA LYS A 203 41.36 -11.31 -9.25
C LYS A 203 40.43 -12.52 -9.30
N GLU A 204 40.94 -13.71 -9.00
CA GLU A 204 40.12 -14.94 -8.98
C GLU A 204 38.96 -14.85 -8.00
N ARG A 205 39.22 -14.30 -6.82
CA ARG A 205 38.19 -14.10 -5.80
C ARG A 205 37.08 -13.16 -6.29
N PHE A 206 37.46 -12.03 -6.88
CA PHE A 206 36.51 -11.08 -7.46
C PHE A 206 35.66 -11.73 -8.56
N ASN A 207 36.26 -12.55 -9.44
CA ASN A 207 35.54 -13.26 -10.50
C ASN A 207 34.46 -14.17 -9.92
N PHE A 208 34.80 -14.93 -8.87
CA PHE A 208 33.88 -15.82 -8.19
C PHE A 208 32.71 -15.04 -7.56
N ASP A 209 33.02 -13.99 -6.81
CA ASP A 209 32.01 -13.21 -6.10
C ASP A 209 31.11 -12.43 -7.09
N TYR A 210 31.66 -11.89 -8.18
CA TYR A 210 30.88 -11.28 -9.27
C TYR A 210 29.90 -12.27 -9.92
N ASN A 211 30.33 -13.52 -10.14
CA ASN A 211 29.45 -14.56 -10.66
C ASN A 211 28.33 -14.89 -9.67
N LEU A 212 28.66 -15.00 -8.38
CA LEU A 212 27.68 -15.24 -7.32
C LEU A 212 26.63 -14.13 -7.24
N PHE A 213 27.04 -12.86 -7.33
CA PHE A 213 26.11 -11.73 -7.35
C PHE A 213 25.19 -11.76 -8.59
N ASN A 214 25.72 -12.07 -9.77
CA ASN A 214 24.90 -12.21 -10.97
C ASN A 214 23.86 -13.33 -10.85
N VAL A 215 24.25 -14.49 -10.31
CA VAL A 215 23.32 -15.59 -10.05
C VAL A 215 22.28 -15.18 -8.99
N GLY A 216 22.70 -14.46 -7.95
CA GLY A 216 21.81 -13.92 -6.92
C GLY A 216 20.77 -12.94 -7.48
N LEU A 217 21.16 -12.08 -8.42
CA LEU A 217 20.24 -11.15 -9.09
C LEU A 217 19.25 -11.89 -10.00
N MET A 218 19.68 -12.92 -10.73
CA MET A 218 18.83 -13.63 -11.69
C MET A 218 17.85 -14.63 -11.05
N LYS A 219 18.02 -14.99 -9.77
CA LYS A 219 17.11 -15.88 -9.05
C LYS A 219 16.07 -15.12 -8.22
N LEU A 220 14.97 -15.79 -7.89
CA LEU A 220 13.93 -15.25 -7.00
C LEU A 220 14.54 -14.80 -5.66
N PRO A 221 14.09 -13.67 -5.09
CA PRO A 221 14.66 -13.05 -3.90
C PRO A 221 14.20 -13.74 -2.61
N ILE A 222 14.42 -15.05 -2.52
CA ILE A 222 14.03 -15.89 -1.39
C ILE A 222 15.21 -15.99 -0.43
N ASP A 223 15.02 -15.54 0.80
CA ASP A 223 16.06 -15.46 1.83
C ASP A 223 16.08 -16.72 2.72
N LEU A 224 16.19 -17.89 2.09
CA LEU A 224 16.23 -19.19 2.76
C LEU A 224 17.62 -19.85 2.62
N PRO A 225 18.04 -20.69 3.59
CA PRO A 225 19.33 -21.39 3.52
C PRO A 225 19.44 -22.20 2.22
N GLY A 226 20.59 -22.12 1.54
CA GLY A 226 20.82 -22.81 0.26
C GLY A 226 20.33 -22.08 -1.00
N PHE A 227 19.61 -20.95 -0.87
CA PHE A 227 19.21 -20.14 -2.01
C PHE A 227 20.31 -19.15 -2.41
N ALA A 228 20.54 -19.00 -3.73
CA ALA A 228 21.62 -18.16 -4.25
C ALA A 228 21.48 -16.68 -3.88
N PHE A 229 20.25 -16.19 -3.70
CA PHE A 229 20.00 -14.80 -3.28
C PHE A 229 20.51 -14.54 -1.85
N ARG A 230 20.27 -15.48 -0.92
CA ARG A 230 20.77 -15.41 0.45
C ARG A 230 22.29 -15.45 0.47
N GLU A 231 22.90 -16.39 -0.25
CA GLU A 231 24.36 -16.53 -0.30
C GLU A 231 25.05 -15.27 -0.84
N ALA A 232 24.50 -14.69 -1.92
CA ALA A 232 24.96 -13.41 -2.46
C ALA A 232 24.80 -12.27 -1.43
N ARG A 233 23.70 -12.23 -0.67
CA ARG A 233 23.47 -11.20 0.35
C ARG A 233 24.46 -11.31 1.52
N TYR A 234 24.70 -12.51 2.03
CA TYR A 234 25.67 -12.75 3.11
C TYR A 234 27.09 -12.36 2.68
N ARG A 235 27.47 -12.69 1.44
CA ARG A 235 28.78 -12.29 0.89
C ARG A 235 28.91 -10.77 0.79
N ASN A 236 27.89 -10.06 0.33
CA ASN A 236 27.91 -8.60 0.32
C ASN A 236 28.08 -8.00 1.73
N GLN A 237 27.39 -8.56 2.73
CA GLN A 237 27.54 -8.12 4.13
C GLN A 237 28.94 -8.43 4.69
N ALA A 238 29.53 -9.56 4.33
CA ALA A 238 30.89 -9.92 4.72
C ALA A 238 31.94 -8.96 4.10
N PHE A 239 31.74 -8.53 2.85
CA PHE A 239 32.60 -7.53 2.20
C PHE A 239 32.54 -6.17 2.90
N GLY A 240 31.35 -5.70 3.25
CA GLY A 240 31.18 -4.45 4.01
C GLY A 240 31.83 -4.49 5.40
N ASN A 241 31.92 -5.67 6.02
CA ASN A 241 32.60 -5.84 7.30
C ASN A 241 34.14 -5.96 7.18
N MET A 242 34.67 -6.23 5.98
CA MET A 242 36.12 -6.38 5.72
C MET A 242 36.76 -5.11 5.15
N GLY A 243 36.01 -4.03 4.97
CA GLY A 243 36.51 -2.77 4.39
C GLY A 243 36.93 -2.86 2.92
N LEU A 244 36.65 -3.98 2.25
CA LEU A 244 36.93 -4.24 0.83
C LEU A 244 35.59 -4.39 0.11
N ASP A 245 34.88 -3.29 -0.07
CA ASP A 245 33.55 -3.28 -0.69
C ASP A 245 33.63 -3.49 -2.22
N VAL A 246 33.29 -4.71 -2.66
CA VAL A 246 33.08 -5.01 -4.09
C VAL A 246 31.68 -4.56 -4.49
N GLY A 247 31.54 -3.30 -4.89
CA GLY A 247 30.38 -2.83 -5.67
C GLY A 247 29.87 -1.43 -5.34
N LEU A 248 30.44 -0.43 -6.03
CA LEU A 248 29.91 0.92 -6.24
C LEU A 248 29.70 1.78 -4.97
N PHE A 249 30.81 2.40 -4.57
CA PHE A 249 30.92 3.64 -3.77
C PHE A 249 29.89 3.82 -2.66
N LYS A 250 30.10 3.12 -1.54
CA LYS A 250 29.55 3.55 -0.26
C LYS A 250 30.51 4.54 0.38
N LEU A 251 30.06 5.76 0.68
CA LEU A 251 30.83 6.73 1.46
C LEU A 251 30.89 6.26 2.93
N GLU A 252 32.08 5.86 3.37
CA GLU A 252 32.39 5.57 4.77
C GLU A 252 32.05 6.79 5.68
N PRO A 253 31.64 6.57 6.95
CA PRO A 253 31.34 7.65 7.89
C PRO A 253 32.48 8.67 8.07
N TRP A 254 33.74 8.24 7.97
CA TRP A 254 34.90 9.13 8.06
C TRP A 254 35.11 10.01 6.80
N MET A 255 34.68 9.57 5.62
CA MET A 255 34.62 10.43 4.44
C MET A 255 33.54 11.51 4.59
N ARG A 256 32.48 11.22 5.36
CA ARG A 256 31.42 12.16 5.75
C ARG A 256 31.87 13.24 6.73
N SER A 257 32.78 12.94 7.65
CA SER A 257 33.32 13.96 8.57
C SER A 257 34.28 14.93 7.87
N LYS A 258 34.95 14.51 6.79
CA LYS A 258 35.71 15.41 5.91
C LYS A 258 34.81 16.29 5.03
N LEU A 259 33.57 15.87 4.75
CA LEU A 259 32.60 16.65 3.96
C LEU A 259 32.04 17.88 4.69
N THR A 260 32.10 17.90 6.03
CA THR A 260 31.70 19.07 6.84
C THR A 260 32.88 19.98 7.20
N GLY A 261 34.10 19.62 6.81
CA GLY A 261 35.33 20.30 7.23
C GLY A 261 36.15 20.97 6.13
N PHE A 262 35.73 20.89 4.86
CA PHE A 262 36.37 21.67 3.78
C PHE A 262 35.61 22.98 3.57
N SER A 263 35.94 23.97 4.39
CA SER A 263 35.90 25.38 3.98
C SER A 263 36.96 25.59 2.89
N SER A 264 36.57 26.27 1.81
CA SER A 264 37.42 26.97 0.84
C SER A 264 38.72 26.25 0.43
N LEU A 265 38.71 25.59 -0.72
CA LEU A 265 39.93 25.19 -1.43
C LEU A 265 40.44 26.35 -2.32
N ASP A 266 40.52 27.55 -1.74
CA ASP A 266 41.06 28.77 -2.37
C ASP A 266 42.46 29.16 -1.81
N ASP A 267 43.07 28.32 -0.96
CA ASP A 267 44.23 28.74 -0.17
C ASP A 267 45.42 27.77 -0.31
N TRP A 268 45.90 27.60 -1.54
CA TRP A 268 47.30 27.24 -1.80
C TRP A 268 47.87 28.26 -2.79
N GLN A 269 48.70 29.13 -2.22
CA GLN A 269 49.33 30.32 -2.76
C GLN A 269 50.37 30.08 -3.87
N ASP A 270 50.40 31.09 -4.75
CA ASP A 270 51.54 31.84 -5.30
C ASP A 270 52.52 31.24 -6.32
N ASP A 271 52.72 32.10 -7.34
CA ASP A 271 53.86 32.35 -8.23
C ASP A 271 54.27 31.32 -9.30
N ASP A 272 53.93 31.63 -10.56
CA ASP A 272 54.92 32.06 -11.58
C ASP A 272 54.28 32.32 -12.97
N ASP A 273 54.50 33.55 -13.45
CA ASP A 273 54.75 34.01 -14.82
C ASP A 273 53.88 33.60 -16.04
N ILE A 274 53.17 34.63 -16.55
CA ILE A 274 53.29 35.21 -17.92
C ILE A 274 52.83 34.39 -19.17
N LEU A 275 52.03 35.12 -19.98
CA LEU A 275 51.78 35.09 -21.44
C LEU A 275 50.49 34.44 -21.98
N GLU A 276 49.64 35.35 -22.50
CA GLU A 276 48.89 35.30 -23.77
C GLU A 276 48.79 33.96 -24.51
N TYR A 277 47.56 33.56 -24.84
CA TYR A 277 47.09 33.71 -26.22
C TYR A 277 45.55 33.60 -26.27
N ARG A 278 44.91 34.74 -26.55
CA ARG A 278 43.55 34.83 -27.09
C ARG A 278 43.70 34.74 -28.62
N HIS A 279 43.05 33.78 -29.25
CA HIS A 279 42.46 33.89 -30.61
C HIS A 279 41.57 32.66 -30.81
N SER A 280 40.24 32.76 -30.82
CA SER A 280 39.33 33.44 -31.77
C SER A 280 38.92 32.52 -32.93
N SER A 281 37.64 32.14 -32.92
CA SER A 281 36.72 32.14 -34.07
C SER A 281 35.40 31.55 -33.55
N SER A 282 34.43 32.38 -33.11
CA SER A 282 33.40 33.08 -33.91
C SER A 282 32.51 32.07 -34.66
N GLU A 283 31.18 32.07 -34.65
CA GLU A 283 30.11 33.08 -34.53
C GLU A 283 28.81 32.24 -34.71
N VAL A 284 27.60 32.49 -34.18
CA VAL A 284 26.71 33.65 -34.32
C VAL A 284 25.57 33.51 -33.29
N GLU A 285 25.21 34.63 -32.66
CA GLU A 285 24.01 34.89 -31.86
C GLU A 285 22.78 35.26 -32.72
N GLU A 286 21.58 34.99 -32.21
CA GLU A 286 20.36 35.82 -32.38
C GLU A 286 19.50 35.55 -31.12
N SER A 287 19.62 36.35 -30.06
CA SER A 287 18.98 37.66 -29.77
C SER A 287 17.46 37.61 -29.52
N ASP A 288 17.13 37.31 -28.26
CA ASP A 288 16.18 37.92 -27.30
C ASP A 288 14.94 38.74 -27.73
N GLY A 289 13.91 38.61 -26.87
CA GLY A 289 12.72 39.45 -26.77
C GLY A 289 11.87 39.12 -25.53
N ASP A 290 12.45 39.38 -24.35
CA ASP A 290 11.92 39.64 -23.00
C ASP A 290 10.48 39.30 -22.58
N ASP A 291 10.35 38.66 -21.40
CA ASP A 291 9.46 39.18 -20.34
C ASP A 291 9.86 38.65 -18.94
N LEU A 292 10.48 39.54 -18.17
CA LEU A 292 10.36 39.77 -16.72
C LEU A 292 9.84 38.63 -15.82
N LEU A 293 10.72 38.11 -14.95
CA LEU A 293 10.35 37.82 -13.55
C LEU A 293 11.53 38.12 -12.62
N ASN A 294 11.36 39.19 -11.84
CA ASN A 294 12.19 39.58 -10.70
C ASN A 294 12.43 38.41 -9.72
N PRO A 295 13.58 38.38 -9.03
CA PRO A 295 13.77 37.54 -7.84
C PRO A 295 12.94 38.14 -6.69
N VAL A 296 11.74 37.62 -6.48
CA VAL A 296 10.88 38.01 -5.37
C VAL A 296 11.26 37.20 -4.12
N SER A 297 11.92 37.92 -3.22
CA SER A 297 11.96 37.78 -1.76
C SER A 297 12.22 36.39 -1.16
N ASP A 298 13.38 36.30 -0.50
CA ASP A 298 13.57 35.49 0.69
C ASP A 298 12.39 35.71 1.65
N ILE A 299 11.50 34.74 1.72
CA ILE A 299 10.56 34.60 2.82
C ILE A 299 11.37 33.90 3.92
N ASP A 300 11.69 34.66 4.96
CA ASP A 300 12.16 34.14 6.24
C ASP A 300 11.23 33.00 6.69
N LEU A 301 11.68 31.77 6.48
CA LEU A 301 11.11 30.61 7.13
C LEU A 301 11.39 30.76 8.62
N PRO A 302 10.38 30.77 9.51
CA PRO A 302 10.64 30.76 10.93
C PRO A 302 11.42 29.48 11.25
N MET A 303 12.65 29.65 11.76
CA MET A 303 13.34 28.58 12.47
C MET A 303 12.42 28.12 13.59
N PHE A 304 11.76 26.98 13.40
CA PHE A 304 11.27 26.21 14.52
C PHE A 304 12.50 25.72 15.28
N ARG A 305 12.89 26.45 16.33
CA ARG A 305 13.56 25.82 17.48
C ARG A 305 12.60 24.75 17.95
N GLU A 306 12.87 23.48 17.64
CA GLU A 306 12.33 22.40 18.44
C GLU A 306 12.79 22.66 19.88
N PRO A 307 11.87 22.87 20.84
CA PRO A 307 12.24 22.70 22.22
C PRO A 307 12.63 21.23 22.34
N PHE A 308 13.87 20.95 22.74
CA PHE A 308 14.27 19.64 23.24
C PHE A 308 13.33 19.28 24.40
N LEU A 309 12.21 18.64 24.07
CA LEU A 309 11.29 18.05 25.02
C LEU A 309 11.99 16.79 25.52
N GLU A 310 12.32 16.79 26.81
CA GLU A 310 12.95 15.68 27.50
C GLU A 310 12.22 14.37 27.18
N THR A 311 12.97 13.40 26.68
CA THR A 311 12.51 12.07 26.24
C THR A 311 11.72 11.30 27.31
N ASN A 312 11.86 11.69 28.58
CA ASN A 312 11.16 11.08 29.72
C ASN A 312 9.65 11.42 29.77
N ASP A 313 9.24 12.63 29.40
CA ASP A 313 7.83 13.05 29.43
C ASP A 313 7.00 12.46 28.27
N ALA A 314 7.65 12.23 27.12
CA ALA A 314 7.02 11.57 25.97
C ALA A 314 6.75 10.08 26.25
N LEU A 315 7.67 9.40 26.95
CA LEU A 315 7.56 8.00 27.34
C LEU A 315 6.49 7.78 28.41
N THR A 316 6.45 8.61 29.46
CA THR A 316 5.41 8.56 30.50
C THR A 316 4.02 8.86 29.91
N GLY A 317 3.92 9.85 29.01
CA GLY A 317 2.69 10.17 28.29
C GLY A 317 2.20 9.04 27.35
N ALA A 318 3.12 8.31 26.70
CA ALA A 318 2.78 7.16 25.87
C ALA A 318 2.27 5.96 26.72
N ALA A 319 2.98 5.64 27.81
CA ALA A 319 2.58 4.57 28.73
C ALA A 319 1.21 4.84 29.37
N HIS A 320 0.94 6.08 29.77
CA HIS A 320 -0.35 6.49 30.34
C HIS A 320 -1.51 6.32 29.34
N ARG A 321 -1.27 6.59 28.05
CA ARG A 321 -2.27 6.41 26.98
C ARG A 321 -2.55 4.94 26.69
N VAL A 322 -1.52 4.08 26.69
CA VAL A 322 -1.70 2.63 26.56
C VAL A 322 -2.53 2.09 27.72
N LYS A 323 -2.23 2.50 28.96
CA LYS A 323 -3.02 2.12 30.15
C LYS A 323 -4.49 2.52 30.02
N HIS A 324 -4.77 3.73 29.52
CA HIS A 324 -6.15 4.17 29.27
C HIS A 324 -6.85 3.31 28.22
N GLY A 325 -6.21 3.00 27.09
CA GLY A 325 -6.79 2.13 26.06
C GLY A 325 -7.12 0.72 26.58
N VAL A 326 -6.28 0.15 27.45
CA VAL A 326 -6.56 -1.14 28.11
C VAL A 326 -7.83 -1.06 28.97
N ILE A 327 -7.92 -0.04 29.82
CA ILE A 327 -9.04 0.15 30.75
C ILE A 327 -10.34 0.34 29.98
N THR A 328 -10.33 1.15 28.92
CA THR A 328 -11.51 1.39 28.08
C THR A 328 -12.01 0.11 27.43
N ASN A 329 -11.12 -0.75 26.90
CA ASN A 329 -11.52 -2.02 26.31
C ASN A 329 -12.02 -3.03 27.33
N ILE A 330 -11.38 -3.13 28.50
CA ILE A 330 -11.88 -3.98 29.60
C ILE A 330 -13.28 -3.52 30.01
N GLY A 331 -13.49 -2.21 30.17
CA GLY A 331 -14.80 -1.65 30.50
C GLY A 331 -15.87 -1.93 29.43
N LEU A 332 -15.49 -1.89 28.15
CA LEU A 332 -16.40 -2.28 27.06
C LEU A 332 -16.75 -3.77 27.13
N MET A 333 -15.77 -4.65 27.31
CA MET A 333 -15.99 -6.08 27.40
C MET A 333 -16.86 -6.46 28.60
N THR A 334 -16.63 -5.86 29.78
CA THR A 334 -17.45 -6.11 30.96
C THR A 334 -18.87 -5.61 30.77
N PHE A 335 -19.06 -4.42 30.17
CA PHE A 335 -20.39 -3.91 29.85
C PHE A 335 -21.16 -4.84 28.90
N LEU A 336 -20.54 -5.25 27.79
CA LEU A 336 -21.19 -6.11 26.80
C LEU A 336 -21.54 -7.49 27.35
N THR A 337 -20.63 -8.09 28.15
CA THR A 337 -20.90 -9.38 28.78
C THR A 337 -22.04 -9.29 29.79
N ILE A 338 -22.05 -8.27 30.65
CA ILE A 338 -23.18 -8.04 31.58
C ILE A 338 -24.48 -7.83 30.81
N LEU A 339 -24.47 -7.01 29.74
CA LEU A 339 -25.65 -6.75 28.93
C LEU A 339 -26.19 -8.02 28.27
N LEU A 340 -25.32 -8.84 27.66
CA LEU A 340 -25.72 -10.10 27.04
C LEU A 340 -26.25 -11.12 28.07
N LEU A 341 -25.64 -11.20 29.26
CA LEU A 341 -26.19 -12.04 30.35
C LEU A 341 -27.59 -11.59 30.75
N LEU A 342 -27.80 -10.28 30.89
CA LEU A 342 -29.13 -9.74 31.22
C LEU A 342 -30.16 -10.05 30.13
N VAL A 343 -29.76 -9.95 28.86
CA VAL A 343 -30.62 -10.28 27.73
C VAL A 343 -30.94 -11.78 27.70
N ASP A 344 -29.95 -12.67 27.83
CA ASP A 344 -30.15 -14.12 27.85
C ASP A 344 -31.03 -14.56 29.04
N CYS A 345 -30.83 -13.98 30.23
CA CYS A 345 -31.71 -14.20 31.39
C CYS A 345 -33.14 -13.71 31.16
N SER A 346 -33.31 -12.66 30.36
CA SER A 346 -34.61 -12.06 30.03
C SER A 346 -35.21 -12.62 28.73
N ALA A 347 -34.48 -13.46 27.99
CA ALA A 347 -34.82 -13.86 26.63
C ALA A 347 -36.12 -14.67 26.58
N TRP A 348 -36.38 -15.49 27.60
CA TRP A 348 -37.66 -16.22 27.72
C TRP A 348 -38.87 -15.28 27.85
N ARG A 349 -38.71 -14.12 28.50
CA ARG A 349 -39.77 -13.08 28.57
C ARG A 349 -39.94 -12.33 27.26
N ILE A 350 -38.90 -12.23 26.44
CA ILE A 350 -38.85 -11.44 25.21
C ILE A 350 -39.40 -12.24 24.02
N VAL A 351 -38.92 -13.47 23.82
CA VAL A 351 -39.13 -14.22 22.56
C VAL A 351 -40.35 -15.16 22.64
N ARG A 352 -40.92 -15.39 23.84
CA ARG A 352 -42.00 -16.36 24.11
C ARG A 352 -41.74 -17.79 23.57
N LEU A 353 -40.51 -18.09 23.19
CA LEU A 353 -40.01 -19.40 22.79
C LEU A 353 -38.94 -19.86 23.80
N PRO A 354 -38.83 -21.16 24.09
CA PRO A 354 -37.75 -21.68 24.93
C PRO A 354 -36.43 -21.63 24.15
N LEU A 355 -35.65 -20.57 24.36
CA LEU A 355 -34.27 -20.48 23.87
C LEU A 355 -33.32 -21.23 24.80
N GLU A 356 -32.27 -21.82 24.23
CA GLU A 356 -31.20 -22.46 24.99
C GLU A 356 -30.54 -21.47 25.96
N PRO A 357 -30.11 -21.89 27.15
CA PRO A 357 -29.40 -21.02 28.08
C PRO A 357 -28.10 -20.50 27.47
N PHE A 358 -27.84 -19.20 27.62
CA PHE A 358 -26.69 -18.48 27.05
C PHE A 358 -26.72 -18.38 25.51
N TYR A 359 -27.89 -18.21 24.92
CA TYR A 359 -28.12 -18.22 23.48
C TYR A 359 -27.26 -17.19 22.72
N LEU A 360 -27.19 -15.94 23.18
CA LEU A 360 -26.34 -14.90 22.56
C LEU A 360 -24.94 -14.85 23.15
N MET A 361 -24.79 -15.21 24.43
CA MET A 361 -23.51 -15.17 25.11
C MET A 361 -22.50 -16.19 24.56
N ARG A 362 -22.92 -17.43 24.27
CA ARG A 362 -22.04 -18.48 23.72
C ARG A 362 -21.34 -18.05 22.43
N PRO A 363 -22.05 -17.67 21.35
CA PRO A 363 -21.41 -17.27 20.09
C PRO A 363 -20.53 -16.02 20.26
N PHE A 364 -20.95 -15.06 21.09
CA PHE A 364 -20.14 -13.88 21.41
C PHE A 364 -18.78 -14.24 22.03
N CYS A 365 -18.79 -15.06 23.09
CA CYS A 365 -17.57 -15.47 23.80
C CYS A 365 -16.67 -16.34 22.92
N ILE A 366 -17.23 -17.32 22.20
CA ILE A 366 -16.47 -18.18 21.28
C ILE A 366 -15.77 -17.33 20.23
N SER A 367 -16.50 -16.42 19.59
CA SER A 367 -15.94 -15.54 18.56
C SER A 367 -14.84 -14.62 19.11
N ALA A 368 -15.06 -14.01 20.29
CA ALA A 368 -14.06 -13.15 20.93
C ALA A 368 -12.75 -13.90 21.25
N ILE A 369 -12.84 -15.11 21.79
CA ILE A 369 -11.69 -15.94 22.12
C ILE A 369 -10.95 -16.38 20.85
N VAL A 370 -11.67 -16.94 19.88
CA VAL A 370 -11.07 -17.48 18.65
C VAL A 370 -10.38 -16.36 17.85
N VAL A 371 -10.99 -15.19 17.71
CA VAL A 371 -10.37 -14.05 17.03
C VAL A 371 -9.16 -13.52 17.78
N SER A 372 -9.23 -13.41 19.11
CA SER A 372 -8.09 -12.95 19.91
C SER A 372 -6.89 -13.91 19.78
N CYS A 373 -7.13 -15.22 19.85
CA CYS A 373 -6.12 -16.25 19.61
C CYS A 373 -5.56 -16.20 18.17
N ALA A 374 -6.44 -16.11 17.16
CA ALA A 374 -6.04 -16.06 15.76
C ALA A 374 -5.15 -14.83 15.47
N GLY A 375 -5.40 -13.70 16.11
CA GLY A 375 -4.59 -12.50 15.95
C GLY A 375 -3.10 -12.72 16.27
N TYR A 376 -2.76 -13.53 17.28
CA TYR A 376 -1.36 -13.86 17.60
C TYR A 376 -0.62 -14.59 16.46
N VAL A 377 -1.34 -15.30 15.59
CA VAL A 377 -0.79 -16.03 14.44
C VAL A 377 -0.89 -15.21 13.15
N CYS A 378 -2.03 -14.56 12.91
CA CYS A 378 -2.30 -13.82 11.68
C CYS A 378 -1.51 -12.51 11.58
N ILE A 379 -1.29 -11.80 12.70
CA ILE A 379 -0.55 -10.53 12.70
C ILE A 379 0.92 -10.69 12.25
N PRO A 380 1.73 -11.63 12.80
CA PRO A 380 3.10 -11.81 12.32
C PRO A 380 3.14 -12.27 10.85
N LEU A 381 2.13 -13.01 10.38
CA LEU A 381 2.01 -13.40 8.98
C LEU A 381 1.75 -12.18 8.09
N LEU A 382 0.82 -11.30 8.45
CA LEU A 382 0.57 -10.03 7.75
C LEU A 382 1.81 -9.13 7.72
N GLN A 383 2.57 -9.10 8.83
CA GLN A 383 3.85 -8.39 8.89
C GLN A 383 4.90 -8.98 7.95
N SER A 384 4.99 -10.32 7.85
CA SER A 384 5.93 -10.98 6.93
C SER A 384 5.64 -10.70 5.46
N LEU A 385 4.36 -10.48 5.11
CA LEU A 385 3.91 -10.15 3.76
C LEU A 385 4.17 -8.67 3.39
N LYS A 386 4.68 -7.86 4.32
CA LYS A 386 4.98 -6.41 4.14
C LYS A 386 3.77 -5.59 3.67
N ILE A 387 2.58 -5.98 4.09
CA ILE A 387 1.32 -5.29 3.79
C ILE A 387 1.16 -4.13 4.79
N TYR A 388 1.85 -3.01 4.52
CA TYR A 388 1.76 -1.81 5.36
C TYR A 388 0.77 -0.80 4.75
N SER A 389 0.01 -0.10 5.60
CA SER A 389 -0.84 1.00 5.12
C SER A 389 0.01 2.20 4.69
N ILE A 390 -0.33 2.79 3.55
CA ILE A 390 0.24 4.06 3.08
C ILE A 390 -0.52 5.19 3.80
N ILE A 391 0.05 5.72 4.89
CA ILE A 391 -0.57 6.81 5.66
C ILE A 391 -0.56 8.11 4.81
N ARG A 392 -1.70 8.80 4.75
CA ARG A 392 -1.85 10.07 4.02
C ARG A 392 -0.93 11.14 4.61
N ARG A 393 -0.18 11.87 3.74
CA ARG A 393 0.68 13.01 4.16
C ARG A 393 -0.10 14.18 4.77
N GLU A 394 -1.42 14.26 4.53
CA GLU A 394 -2.30 15.37 4.97
C GLU A 394 -2.96 15.14 6.34
N GLY A 395 -2.66 14.04 7.03
CA GLY A 395 -3.17 13.75 8.38
C GLY A 395 -2.43 14.51 9.49
N PRO A 396 -2.99 14.60 10.71
CA PRO A 396 -2.31 15.18 11.87
C PRO A 396 -0.89 14.60 12.05
N ALA A 397 0.09 15.45 12.37
CA ALA A 397 1.51 15.07 12.47
C ALA A 397 1.78 13.86 13.39
N ARG A 398 0.91 13.60 14.37
CA ARG A 398 0.98 12.45 15.29
C ARG A 398 0.77 11.09 14.61
N HIS A 399 0.08 11.03 13.46
CA HIS A 399 -0.13 9.78 12.69
C HIS A 399 1.13 9.28 11.98
N SER A 400 2.18 10.11 11.87
CA SER A 400 3.49 9.69 11.33
C SER A 400 4.17 8.59 12.19
N SER A 401 3.86 8.53 13.50
CA SER A 401 4.36 7.52 14.44
C SER A 401 3.71 6.14 14.31
N LYS A 402 2.64 6.02 13.50
CA LYS A 402 1.93 4.78 13.20
C LYS A 402 2.47 4.08 11.93
N LYS A 403 3.56 4.60 11.35
CA LYS A 403 4.20 4.05 10.14
C LYS A 403 4.75 2.64 10.41
N GLY A 404 4.23 1.62 9.73
CA GLY A 404 4.72 0.24 9.81
C GLY A 404 3.78 -0.77 10.49
N THR A 405 2.57 -0.38 10.90
CA THR A 405 1.55 -1.34 11.32
C THR A 405 0.92 -2.04 10.10
N PRO A 406 0.72 -3.37 10.15
CA PRO A 406 0.07 -4.11 9.07
C PRO A 406 -1.41 -3.68 8.93
N THR A 407 -1.90 -3.65 7.69
CA THR A 407 -3.31 -3.44 7.36
C THR A 407 -4.00 -4.76 6.97
N MET A 408 -5.32 -4.73 6.73
CA MET A 408 -6.17 -5.88 6.34
C MET A 408 -6.49 -6.87 7.48
N GLY A 409 -6.64 -6.37 8.71
CA GLY A 409 -7.13 -7.18 9.84
C GLY A 409 -8.51 -7.81 9.59
N GLY A 410 -9.35 -7.20 8.74
CA GLY A 410 -10.62 -7.76 8.27
C GLY A 410 -10.51 -9.16 7.68
N LEU A 411 -9.36 -9.55 7.15
CA LEU A 411 -9.17 -10.86 6.50
C LEU A 411 -9.33 -12.04 7.46
N PHE A 412 -9.06 -11.85 8.76
CA PHE A 412 -9.17 -12.94 9.73
C PHE A 412 -10.42 -12.84 10.63
N PHE A 413 -10.73 -11.68 11.19
CA PHE A 413 -11.82 -11.63 12.18
C PHE A 413 -13.22 -11.74 11.53
N VAL A 414 -13.40 -11.24 10.29
CA VAL A 414 -14.70 -11.32 9.59
C VAL A 414 -15.06 -12.76 9.27
N PRO A 415 -14.21 -13.58 8.61
CA PRO A 415 -14.54 -14.98 8.35
C PRO A 415 -14.75 -15.79 9.63
N ILE A 416 -13.95 -15.54 10.68
CA ILE A 416 -14.12 -16.24 11.97
C ILE A 416 -15.49 -15.92 12.59
N GLY A 417 -15.90 -14.65 12.60
CA GLY A 417 -17.22 -14.26 13.11
C GLY A 417 -18.37 -14.90 12.34
N ILE A 418 -18.25 -15.00 11.01
CA ILE A 418 -19.25 -15.66 10.16
C ILE A 418 -19.28 -17.18 10.44
N ILE A 419 -18.12 -17.83 10.51
CA ILE A 419 -18.04 -19.28 10.78
C ILE A 419 -18.65 -19.61 12.14
N VAL A 420 -18.36 -18.82 13.18
CA VAL A 420 -18.93 -19.02 14.51
C VAL A 420 -20.45 -18.82 14.50
N ALA A 421 -20.97 -17.86 13.74
CA ALA A 421 -22.41 -17.66 13.58
C ALA A 421 -23.09 -18.87 12.90
N GLU A 422 -22.57 -19.30 11.76
CA GLU A 422 -23.11 -20.43 10.98
C GLU A 422 -23.07 -21.75 11.76
N VAL A 423 -21.98 -22.01 12.48
CA VAL A 423 -21.84 -23.20 13.35
C VAL A 423 -22.83 -23.14 14.52
N SER A 424 -23.03 -21.97 15.11
CA SER A 424 -23.95 -21.81 16.25
C SER A 424 -25.41 -21.99 15.87
N VAL A 425 -25.78 -21.65 14.63
CA VAL A 425 -27.15 -21.76 14.09
C VAL A 425 -27.39 -23.11 13.36
N GLY A 426 -26.33 -23.82 12.97
CA GLY A 426 -26.43 -25.15 12.35
C GLY A 426 -26.53 -25.16 10.83
N PHE A 427 -25.99 -24.15 10.13
CA PHE A 427 -25.92 -24.01 8.66
C PHE A 427 -27.25 -24.01 7.90
N SER A 428 -28.42 -24.11 8.55
CA SER A 428 -29.72 -24.24 7.88
C SER A 428 -30.46 -22.92 7.66
N SER A 429 -30.15 -21.85 8.42
CA SER A 429 -30.84 -20.55 8.31
C SER A 429 -30.46 -19.83 7.00
N ILE A 430 -31.50 -19.43 6.25
CA ILE A 430 -31.33 -18.65 5.01
C ILE A 430 -30.97 -17.19 5.32
N GLU A 431 -31.44 -16.66 6.45
CA GLU A 431 -31.22 -15.29 6.90
C GLU A 431 -29.75 -15.07 7.28
N VAL A 432 -29.18 -15.97 8.08
CA VAL A 432 -27.76 -15.94 8.48
C VAL A 432 -26.87 -16.10 7.26
N ARG A 433 -27.20 -17.04 6.36
CA ARG A 433 -26.45 -17.23 5.12
C ARG A 433 -26.53 -16.01 4.20
N GLY A 434 -27.71 -15.38 4.11
CA GLY A 434 -27.89 -14.14 3.36
C GLY A 434 -27.03 -13.00 3.91
N ALA A 435 -27.02 -12.83 5.24
CA ALA A 435 -26.17 -11.84 5.91
C ALA A 435 -24.68 -12.16 5.75
N ALA A 436 -24.28 -13.43 5.84
CA ALA A 436 -22.91 -13.90 5.62
C ALA A 436 -22.43 -13.61 4.18
N VAL A 437 -23.24 -13.94 3.18
CA VAL A 437 -22.92 -13.67 1.77
C VAL A 437 -22.78 -12.17 1.50
N ALA A 438 -23.69 -11.35 2.03
CA ALA A 438 -23.59 -9.89 1.92
C ALA A 438 -22.31 -9.37 2.58
N THR A 439 -22.01 -9.84 3.79
CA THR A 439 -20.79 -9.47 4.53
C THR A 439 -19.52 -9.84 3.75
N LEU A 440 -19.46 -11.06 3.19
CA LEU A 440 -18.32 -11.51 2.38
C LEU A 440 -18.20 -10.76 1.06
N ALA A 441 -19.31 -10.39 0.42
CA ALA A 441 -19.30 -9.58 -0.79
C ALA A 441 -18.66 -8.20 -0.53
N PHE A 442 -19.06 -7.53 0.56
CA PHE A 442 -18.46 -6.25 0.95
C PHE A 442 -17.02 -6.40 1.46
N ALA A 443 -16.68 -7.51 2.14
CA ALA A 443 -15.31 -7.84 2.49
C ALA A 443 -14.42 -8.02 1.25
N ALA A 444 -14.93 -8.65 0.20
CA ALA A 444 -14.23 -8.84 -1.07
C ALA A 444 -14.02 -7.52 -1.83
N ILE A 445 -15.01 -6.62 -1.80
CA ILE A 445 -14.86 -5.26 -2.35
C ILE A 445 -13.77 -4.50 -1.58
N GLY A 446 -13.81 -4.53 -0.25
CA GLY A 446 -12.76 -3.92 0.58
C GLY A 446 -11.38 -4.54 0.37
N LEU A 447 -11.31 -5.85 0.16
CA LEU A 447 -10.08 -6.57 -0.19
C LEU A 447 -9.50 -6.10 -1.52
N LEU A 448 -10.35 -5.95 -2.52
CA LEU A 448 -9.95 -5.43 -3.82
C LEU A 448 -9.40 -4.00 -3.68
N ASP A 449 -10.07 -3.14 -2.91
CA ASP A 449 -9.65 -1.77 -2.67
C ASP A 449 -8.31 -1.69 -1.91
N ASP A 450 -8.14 -2.47 -0.84
CA ASP A 450 -6.89 -2.56 -0.07
C ASP A 450 -5.73 -3.06 -0.96
N VAL A 451 -5.95 -4.12 -1.73
CA VAL A 451 -4.94 -4.68 -2.66
C VAL A 451 -4.59 -3.67 -3.77
N LEU A 452 -5.59 -3.00 -4.35
CA LEU A 452 -5.36 -1.97 -5.37
C LEU A 452 -4.60 -0.76 -4.81
N SER A 453 -4.89 -0.36 -3.57
CA SER A 453 -4.20 0.72 -2.86
C SER A 453 -2.72 0.38 -2.63
N ILE A 454 -2.41 -0.88 -2.28
CA ILE A 454 -1.03 -1.35 -2.08
C ILE A 454 -0.28 -1.46 -3.41
N ILE A 455 -0.92 -1.93 -4.48
CA ILE A 455 -0.28 -2.13 -5.79
C ILE A 455 -0.05 -0.79 -6.51
N LYS A 456 -1.01 0.14 -6.43
CA LYS A 456 -0.91 1.46 -7.04
C LYS A 456 -0.49 2.46 -5.96
N ASN A 457 0.82 2.73 -5.90
CA ASN A 457 1.44 3.79 -5.08
C ASN A 457 0.98 5.24 -5.44
N HIS A 458 -0.26 5.44 -5.91
CA HIS A 458 -0.86 6.75 -6.14
C HIS A 458 -2.09 6.97 -5.27
N ASN A 459 -2.01 8.06 -4.50
CA ASN A 459 -3.15 8.75 -3.92
C ASN A 459 -4.24 8.96 -4.99
N TYR A 460 -5.49 8.74 -4.59
CA TYR A 460 -6.74 9.00 -5.33
C TYR A 460 -7.32 7.83 -6.14
N VAL A 461 -7.90 6.85 -5.44
CA VAL A 461 -9.08 6.15 -5.98
C VAL A 461 -10.20 7.19 -6.05
N ARG A 462 -10.60 7.58 -7.27
CA ARG A 462 -11.75 8.48 -7.46
C ARG A 462 -12.98 7.90 -6.75
N PRO A 463 -13.71 8.68 -5.91
CA PRO A 463 -14.95 8.22 -5.30
C PRO A 463 -16.01 7.79 -6.33
N GLU A 464 -15.91 8.25 -7.57
CA GLU A 464 -16.76 7.86 -8.71
C GLU A 464 -16.76 6.35 -9.00
N ARG A 465 -15.71 5.60 -8.63
CA ARG A 465 -15.66 4.14 -8.82
C ARG A 465 -16.14 3.32 -7.62
N LYS A 466 -16.41 3.96 -6.47
CA LYS A 466 -16.94 3.27 -5.28
C LYS A 466 -18.46 3.09 -5.33
N MET A 467 -19.14 3.73 -6.29
CA MET A 467 -20.61 3.81 -6.35
C MET A 467 -21.27 2.92 -7.41
N LEU A 468 -20.54 1.97 -8.02
CA LEU A 468 -21.10 1.14 -9.08
C LEU A 468 -20.68 -0.34 -8.96
N VAL A 469 -21.10 -0.99 -7.88
CA VAL A 469 -21.31 -2.44 -7.88
C VAL A 469 -22.82 -2.64 -7.92
N PRO A 470 -23.39 -3.16 -9.03
CA PRO A 470 -24.80 -3.55 -9.05
C PRO A 470 -24.96 -4.72 -8.08
N LEU A 471 -25.54 -4.45 -6.91
CA LEU A 471 -25.91 -5.50 -5.95
C LEU A 471 -26.99 -6.39 -6.60
N PRO A 472 -26.88 -7.73 -6.51
CA PRO A 472 -27.98 -8.61 -6.86
C PRO A 472 -29.17 -8.32 -5.94
N ALA A 473 -30.37 -8.35 -6.50
CA ALA A 473 -31.60 -8.08 -5.77
C ALA A 473 -31.80 -9.09 -4.63
N PRO A 474 -31.99 -8.67 -3.38
CA PRO A 474 -32.47 -9.56 -2.34
C PRO A 474 -33.93 -9.89 -2.64
N LEU A 475 -34.18 -11.14 -3.02
CA LEU A 475 -35.52 -11.75 -3.04
C LEU A 475 -35.95 -11.98 -1.58
N GLY A 476 -36.88 -11.15 -1.08
CA GLY A 476 -37.50 -11.35 0.23
C GLY A 476 -38.39 -10.19 0.69
N LEU A 477 -39.72 -10.37 0.51
CA LEU A 477 -40.86 -9.72 1.18
C LEU A 477 -41.26 -8.25 0.87
N VAL A 478 -42.13 -8.18 -0.14
CA VAL A 478 -43.44 -7.49 -0.19
C VAL A 478 -43.90 -6.82 1.11
N CYS A 479 -43.73 -5.49 1.22
CA CYS A 479 -44.73 -4.53 1.78
C CYS A 479 -44.32 -3.04 1.71
N LEU A 480 -43.35 -2.64 0.86
CA LEU A 480 -43.06 -1.21 0.55
C LEU A 480 -42.75 -0.91 -0.93
N GLY A 481 -42.88 -1.90 -1.83
CA GLY A 481 -42.59 -1.74 -3.26
C GLY A 481 -41.14 -1.30 -3.56
N LYS A 482 -40.95 -0.44 -4.58
CA LYS A 482 -39.62 0.04 -5.04
C LYS A 482 -38.84 0.87 -4.01
N CYS A 483 -39.52 1.48 -3.03
CA CYS A 483 -38.88 2.31 -2.00
C CYS A 483 -38.06 1.49 -1.00
N TYR A 484 -38.46 0.23 -0.72
CA TYR A 484 -37.70 -0.67 0.15
C TYR A 484 -36.34 -1.01 -0.44
N LEU A 485 -36.27 -1.27 -1.75
CA LEU A 485 -35.02 -1.54 -2.46
C LEU A 485 -34.09 -0.32 -2.45
N LEU A 486 -34.65 0.89 -2.64
CA LEU A 486 -33.90 2.13 -2.54
C LEU A 486 -33.34 2.34 -1.12
N LEU A 487 -34.17 2.17 -0.09
CA LEU A 487 -33.75 2.28 1.30
C LEU A 487 -32.68 1.25 1.67
N THR A 488 -32.84 0.00 1.24
CA THR A 488 -31.87 -1.07 1.45
C THR A 488 -30.53 -0.73 0.82
N SER A 489 -30.52 -0.36 -0.47
CA SER A 489 -29.29 0.04 -1.18
C SER A 489 -28.61 1.24 -0.52
N PHE A 490 -29.40 2.21 -0.04
CA PHE A 490 -28.91 3.36 0.70
C PHE A 490 -28.28 2.93 2.03
N CYS A 491 -28.89 2.03 2.79
CA CYS A 491 -28.35 1.51 4.04
C CYS A 491 -27.02 0.77 3.82
N PHE A 492 -26.93 -0.09 2.80
CA PHE A 492 -25.66 -0.75 2.47
C PHE A 492 -24.54 0.25 2.15
N VAL A 493 -24.80 1.21 1.26
CA VAL A 493 -23.80 2.22 0.88
C VAL A 493 -23.46 3.16 2.04
N SER A 494 -24.45 3.58 2.82
CA SER A 494 -24.23 4.52 3.94
C SER A 494 -23.48 3.87 5.10
N MET A 495 -23.83 2.65 5.51
CA MET A 495 -23.19 1.97 6.64
C MET A 495 -21.75 1.56 6.32
N THR A 496 -21.50 1.02 5.12
CA THR A 496 -20.15 0.64 4.67
C THR A 496 -19.20 1.83 4.62
N ASN A 497 -19.65 2.96 4.05
CA ASN A 497 -18.85 4.19 4.03
C ASN A 497 -18.75 4.83 5.42
N GLY A 498 -19.81 4.78 6.23
CA GLY A 498 -19.82 5.32 7.58
C GLY A 498 -18.77 4.67 8.47
N ILE A 499 -18.71 3.34 8.50
CA ILE A 499 -17.71 2.61 9.29
C ILE A 499 -16.30 2.84 8.75
N ASN A 500 -16.12 2.87 7.42
CA ASN A 500 -14.83 3.21 6.82
C ASN A 500 -14.34 4.60 7.24
N LEU A 501 -15.23 5.60 7.25
CA LEU A 501 -14.90 6.94 7.74
C LEU A 501 -14.57 6.95 9.24
N THR A 502 -15.21 6.10 10.04
CA THR A 502 -14.94 5.98 11.49
C THR A 502 -13.63 5.23 11.81
N ASP A 503 -13.09 4.45 10.87
CA ASP A 503 -11.81 3.71 11.01
C ASP A 503 -10.57 4.62 10.86
N GLY A 504 -10.56 5.74 11.62
CA GLY A 504 -9.47 6.73 11.63
C GLY A 504 -8.64 6.76 12.92
N LEU A 505 -9.15 6.16 14.01
CA LEU A 505 -8.49 6.08 15.32
C LEU A 505 -8.44 4.64 15.84
N ASP A 506 -7.41 4.32 16.62
CA ASP A 506 -7.14 2.97 17.14
C ASP A 506 -8.31 2.50 18.04
N GLY A 507 -9.01 1.45 17.61
CA GLY A 507 -10.14 0.86 18.33
C GLY A 507 -11.49 1.54 18.14
N LEU A 508 -11.56 2.73 17.52
CA LEU A 508 -12.82 3.49 17.40
C LEU A 508 -13.89 2.71 16.62
N ALA A 509 -13.58 2.30 15.38
CA ALA A 509 -14.51 1.57 14.53
C ALA A 509 -14.86 0.18 15.09
N GLY A 510 -13.86 -0.57 15.58
CA GLY A 510 -14.08 -1.91 16.13
C GLY A 510 -15.03 -1.94 17.33
N GLY A 511 -14.84 -1.05 18.31
CA GLY A 511 -15.68 -1.06 19.52
C GLY A 511 -17.06 -0.45 19.32
N THR A 512 -17.17 0.61 18.52
CA THR A 512 -18.49 1.17 18.16
C THR A 512 -19.28 0.20 17.30
N ALA A 513 -18.63 -0.59 16.43
CA ALA A 513 -19.30 -1.64 15.67
C ALA A 513 -19.75 -2.79 16.56
N ALA A 514 -18.93 -3.23 17.53
CA ALA A 514 -19.34 -4.25 18.49
C ALA A 514 -20.63 -3.84 19.24
N LEU A 515 -20.72 -2.58 19.68
CA LEU A 515 -21.92 -2.04 20.32
C LEU A 515 -23.11 -1.97 19.36
N ALA A 516 -22.89 -1.54 18.11
CA ALA A 516 -23.94 -1.50 17.10
C ALA A 516 -24.51 -2.90 16.79
N PHE A 517 -23.64 -3.91 16.66
CA PHE A 517 -24.06 -5.30 16.48
C PHE A 517 -24.85 -5.83 17.67
N ILE A 518 -24.47 -5.52 18.90
CA ILE A 518 -25.23 -5.95 20.09
C ILE A 518 -26.59 -5.26 20.14
N GLY A 519 -26.66 -3.96 19.88
CA GLY A 519 -27.93 -3.23 19.77
C GLY A 519 -28.85 -3.84 18.71
N MET A 520 -28.30 -4.17 17.53
CA MET A 520 -29.04 -4.85 16.47
C MET A 520 -29.40 -6.29 16.83
N SER A 521 -28.55 -7.02 17.53
CA SER A 521 -28.83 -8.40 17.96
C SER A 521 -30.01 -8.44 18.93
N ILE A 522 -30.08 -7.48 19.85
CA ILE A 522 -31.23 -7.34 20.78
C ILE A 522 -32.48 -6.92 20.01
N ALA A 523 -32.37 -5.95 19.09
CA ALA A 523 -33.50 -5.44 18.32
C ALA A 523 -34.14 -6.49 17.40
N VAL A 524 -33.32 -7.37 16.82
CA VAL A 524 -33.75 -8.42 15.89
C VAL A 524 -34.24 -9.68 16.60
N LEU A 525 -33.93 -9.84 17.90
CA LEU A 525 -34.16 -11.06 18.66
C LEU A 525 -35.61 -11.58 18.62
N PRO A 526 -36.66 -10.73 18.69
CA PRO A 526 -38.04 -11.21 18.62
C PRO A 526 -38.48 -11.61 17.19
N ILE A 527 -37.79 -11.14 16.15
CA ILE A 527 -38.15 -11.36 14.74
C ILE A 527 -37.42 -12.60 14.19
N CYS A 528 -36.10 -12.64 14.36
CA CYS A 528 -35.25 -13.70 13.85
C CYS A 528 -34.09 -13.97 14.83
N SER A 529 -34.28 -14.95 15.71
CA SER A 529 -33.30 -15.33 16.73
C SER A 529 -31.95 -15.74 16.13
N ASP A 530 -31.97 -16.40 14.98
CA ASP A 530 -30.77 -16.86 14.28
C ASP A 530 -29.91 -15.68 13.81
N LEU A 531 -30.53 -14.61 13.33
CA LEU A 531 -29.82 -13.41 12.90
C LEU A 531 -29.27 -12.61 14.09
N SER A 532 -29.89 -12.72 15.27
CA SER A 532 -29.33 -12.19 16.51
C SER A 532 -28.07 -12.94 16.95
N VAL A 533 -27.99 -14.25 16.73
CA VAL A 533 -26.76 -15.03 16.93
C VAL A 533 -25.65 -14.56 15.99
N PHE A 534 -25.98 -14.27 14.72
CA PHE A 534 -25.04 -13.69 13.77
C PHE A 534 -24.48 -12.35 14.27
N GLY A 535 -25.35 -11.44 14.73
CA GLY A 535 -24.91 -10.16 15.30
C GLY A 535 -24.05 -10.32 16.55
N ALA A 536 -24.43 -11.21 17.48
CA ALA A 536 -23.66 -11.48 18.69
C ALA A 536 -22.27 -12.08 18.37
N SER A 537 -22.19 -12.97 17.37
CA SER A 537 -20.92 -13.53 16.89
C SER A 537 -20.02 -12.46 16.26
N MET A 538 -20.59 -11.58 15.43
CA MET A 538 -19.83 -10.47 14.82
C MET A 538 -19.36 -9.45 15.87
N ALA A 539 -20.19 -9.15 16.89
CA ALA A 539 -19.77 -8.34 18.03
C ALA A 539 -18.61 -8.98 18.80
N GLY A 540 -18.67 -10.29 19.02
CA GLY A 540 -17.58 -11.06 19.62
C GLY A 540 -16.29 -10.96 18.79
N ALA A 541 -16.40 -11.07 17.46
CA ALA A 541 -15.26 -10.95 16.56
C ALA A 541 -14.62 -9.56 16.64
N CYS A 542 -15.42 -8.50 16.69
CA CYS A 542 -14.94 -7.13 16.89
C CYS A 542 -14.20 -6.96 18.23
N ILE A 543 -14.73 -7.55 19.32
CA ILE A 543 -14.07 -7.53 20.63
C ILE A 543 -12.75 -8.32 20.62
N GLY A 544 -12.72 -9.49 19.99
CA GLY A 544 -11.50 -10.27 19.81
C GLY A 544 -10.45 -9.48 19.01
N PHE A 545 -10.86 -8.80 17.95
CA PHE A 545 -10.01 -7.94 17.13
C PHE A 545 -9.47 -6.73 17.92
N LEU A 546 -10.30 -6.12 18.78
CA LEU A 546 -9.92 -5.00 19.65
C LEU A 546 -8.76 -5.31 20.60
N SER A 547 -8.54 -6.57 20.97
CA SER A 547 -7.37 -6.96 21.78
C SER A 547 -6.04 -6.58 21.09
N HIS A 548 -6.04 -6.57 19.75
CA HIS A 548 -4.90 -6.24 18.90
C HIS A 548 -4.98 -4.86 18.23
N ASN A 549 -6.18 -4.27 18.13
CA ASN A 549 -6.43 -2.97 17.49
C ASN A 549 -6.57 -1.79 18.47
N ARG A 550 -6.56 -2.03 19.79
CA ARG A 550 -6.51 -0.99 20.83
C ARG A 550 -5.27 -0.11 20.74
N TYR A 551 -5.34 1.11 21.28
CA TYR A 551 -4.19 2.01 21.35
C TYR A 551 -3.05 1.41 22.21
N LYS A 552 -1.81 1.27 21.71
CA LYS A 552 -1.33 1.48 20.33
C LYS A 552 -1.61 0.25 19.44
N ALA A 553 -2.24 0.45 18.28
CA ALA A 553 -2.69 -0.65 17.43
C ALA A 553 -1.54 -1.51 16.88
N SER A 554 -1.71 -2.83 16.91
CA SER A 554 -0.78 -3.81 16.31
C SER A 554 -1.19 -4.19 14.87
N VAL A 555 -2.46 -3.99 14.52
CA VAL A 555 -3.04 -4.25 13.19
C VAL A 555 -4.17 -3.27 12.91
N PHE A 556 -4.30 -2.81 11.67
CA PHE A 556 -5.43 -2.00 11.22
C PHE A 556 -6.49 -2.85 10.52
N MET A 557 -7.75 -2.43 10.66
CA MET A 557 -8.91 -3.16 10.16
C MET A 557 -8.92 -3.23 8.62
N GLY A 558 -8.59 -2.11 7.97
CA GLY A 558 -8.54 -1.98 6.51
C GLY A 558 -9.93 -1.81 5.88
N ASP A 559 -9.96 -1.52 4.57
CA ASP A 559 -11.22 -1.43 3.82
C ASP A 559 -11.95 -2.79 3.83
N VAL A 560 -11.21 -3.92 3.89
CA VAL A 560 -11.78 -5.28 4.03
C VAL A 560 -12.73 -5.35 5.22
N GLY A 561 -12.27 -4.94 6.41
CA GLY A 561 -13.05 -5.08 7.62
C GLY A 561 -14.16 -4.04 7.72
N SER A 562 -13.85 -2.78 7.43
CA SER A 562 -14.81 -1.68 7.61
C SER A 562 -16.02 -1.81 6.68
N LEU A 563 -15.80 -2.18 5.41
CA LEU A 563 -16.91 -2.46 4.47
C LEU A 563 -17.67 -3.71 4.89
N ALA A 564 -16.99 -4.77 5.31
CA ALA A 564 -17.66 -6.00 5.76
C ALA A 564 -18.62 -5.73 6.94
N LEU A 565 -18.18 -5.00 7.97
CA LEU A 565 -19.04 -4.70 9.12
C LEU A 565 -20.25 -3.85 8.73
N GLY A 566 -20.08 -2.89 7.82
CA GLY A 566 -21.18 -2.06 7.35
C GLY A 566 -22.18 -2.86 6.52
N GLY A 567 -21.68 -3.78 5.69
CA GLY A 567 -22.49 -4.73 4.94
C GLY A 567 -23.26 -5.69 5.86
N ALA A 568 -22.63 -6.19 6.92
CA ALA A 568 -23.25 -7.07 7.90
C ALA A 568 -24.39 -6.39 8.67
N LEU A 569 -24.18 -5.19 9.20
CA LEU A 569 -25.23 -4.42 9.90
C LEU A 569 -26.39 -4.06 8.97
N ALA A 570 -26.09 -3.62 7.73
CA ALA A 570 -27.11 -3.33 6.73
C ALA A 570 -27.90 -4.59 6.34
N ALA A 571 -27.24 -5.75 6.22
CA ALA A 571 -27.89 -7.02 5.93
C ALA A 571 -28.82 -7.45 7.08
N MET A 572 -28.39 -7.30 8.34
CA MET A 572 -29.23 -7.60 9.49
C MET A 572 -30.54 -6.80 9.46
N ALA A 573 -30.46 -5.50 9.19
CA ALA A 573 -31.64 -4.65 9.10
C ALA A 573 -32.50 -4.95 7.87
N SER A 574 -31.87 -5.32 6.75
CA SER A 574 -32.58 -5.62 5.50
C SER A 574 -33.32 -6.96 5.55
N CYS A 575 -32.79 -7.95 6.27
CA CYS A 575 -33.48 -9.23 6.45
C CYS A 575 -34.69 -9.12 7.39
N THR A 576 -34.66 -8.15 8.32
CA THR A 576 -35.67 -8.04 9.41
C THR A 576 -36.60 -6.83 9.25
N GLY A 577 -36.29 -5.92 8.33
CA GLY A 577 -36.98 -4.64 8.18
C GLY A 577 -36.65 -3.60 9.26
N MET A 578 -35.72 -3.88 10.18
CA MET A 578 -35.41 -3.05 11.34
C MET A 578 -34.41 -1.91 11.03
N PHE A 579 -34.76 -1.04 10.08
CA PHE A 579 -33.90 0.07 9.65
C PHE A 579 -33.76 1.18 10.71
N LEU A 580 -34.80 1.46 11.50
CA LEU A 580 -34.76 2.52 12.50
C LEU A 580 -33.82 2.15 13.69
N PRO A 581 -33.89 0.94 14.27
CA PRO A 581 -32.86 0.45 15.20
C PRO A 581 -31.45 0.45 14.61
N LEU A 582 -31.28 0.18 13.31
CA LEU A 582 -29.98 0.26 12.64
C LEU A 582 -29.40 1.68 12.70
N PHE A 583 -30.17 2.70 12.34
CA PHE A 583 -29.68 4.09 12.39
C PHE A 583 -29.38 4.55 13.81
N ILE A 584 -30.17 4.11 14.80
CA ILE A 584 -29.93 4.44 16.22
C ILE A 584 -28.65 3.77 16.72
N SER A 585 -28.53 2.45 16.53
CA SER A 585 -27.36 1.67 16.98
C SER A 585 -26.07 2.11 16.29
N SER A 586 -26.16 2.53 15.03
CA SER A 586 -25.06 3.04 14.20
C SER A 586 -24.88 4.55 14.27
N GLY A 587 -25.42 5.22 15.30
CA GLY A 587 -25.49 6.68 15.38
C GLY A 587 -24.13 7.39 15.23
N ILE A 588 -23.03 6.79 15.71
CA ILE A 588 -21.69 7.34 15.53
C ILE A 588 -21.24 7.30 14.06
N PHE A 589 -21.49 6.19 13.34
CA PHE A 589 -21.18 6.08 11.92
C PHE A 589 -21.96 7.08 11.09
N VAL A 590 -23.23 7.28 11.45
CA VAL A 590 -24.10 8.29 10.84
C VAL A 590 -23.56 9.69 11.10
N LEU A 591 -23.18 10.02 12.34
CA LEU A 591 -22.60 11.31 12.71
C LEU A 591 -21.32 11.60 11.93
N GLU A 592 -20.42 10.61 11.83
CA GLU A 592 -19.17 10.74 11.09
C GLU A 592 -19.43 10.96 9.60
N ALA A 593 -20.32 10.18 8.98
CA ALA A 593 -20.71 10.37 7.58
C ALA A 593 -21.35 11.74 7.32
N VAL A 594 -22.29 12.16 8.18
CA VAL A 594 -22.95 13.46 8.09
C VAL A 594 -21.94 14.60 8.25
N SER A 595 -20.97 14.48 9.15
CA SER A 595 -19.92 15.49 9.33
C SER A 595 -19.12 15.74 8.04
N VAL A 596 -18.81 14.67 7.29
CA VAL A 596 -18.12 14.75 6.01
C VAL A 596 -19.01 15.38 4.94
N ILE A 597 -20.28 14.98 4.86
CA ILE A 597 -21.26 15.55 3.92
C ILE A 597 -21.42 17.06 4.16
N MET A 598 -21.60 17.46 5.43
CA MET A 598 -21.71 18.87 5.82
C MET A 598 -20.44 19.64 5.47
N GLN A 599 -19.26 19.10 5.77
CA GLN A 599 -17.97 19.73 5.47
C GLN A 599 -17.78 19.96 3.96
N VAL A 600 -18.03 18.92 3.14
CA VAL A 600 -17.83 18.99 1.68
C VAL A 600 -18.87 19.92 1.03
N SER A 601 -20.13 19.83 1.43
CA SER A 601 -21.18 20.72 0.94
C SER A 601 -20.91 22.17 1.32
N PHE A 602 -20.54 22.45 2.57
CA PHE A 602 -20.19 23.80 3.03
C PHE A 602 -18.99 24.38 2.28
N PHE A 603 -17.93 23.58 2.08
CA PHE A 603 -16.74 24.01 1.34
C PHE A 603 -17.05 24.31 -0.14
N LYS A 604 -17.86 23.47 -0.80
CA LYS A 604 -18.29 23.69 -2.19
C LYS A 604 -19.18 24.93 -2.32
N THR A 605 -20.15 25.11 -1.43
CA THR A 605 -21.08 26.24 -1.44
C THR A 605 -20.36 27.56 -1.17
N THR A 606 -19.49 27.62 -0.16
CA THR A 606 -18.69 28.82 0.12
C THR A 606 -17.71 29.16 -1.00
N LYS A 607 -17.07 28.16 -1.62
CA LYS A 607 -16.23 28.37 -2.81
C LYS A 607 -17.02 28.94 -3.98
N ARG A 608 -18.27 28.50 -4.19
CA ARG A 608 -19.14 28.98 -5.28
C ARG A 608 -19.67 30.40 -5.04
N LEU A 609 -19.97 30.76 -3.78
CA LEU A 609 -20.55 32.06 -3.44
C LEU A 609 -19.49 33.16 -3.19
N GLN A 610 -18.37 32.82 -2.56
CA GLN A 610 -17.38 33.78 -2.05
C GLN A 610 -16.01 33.68 -2.72
N GLY A 611 -15.85 32.82 -3.74
CA GLY A 611 -14.58 32.58 -4.45
C GLY A 611 -13.52 31.81 -3.65
N ARG A 612 -13.60 31.78 -2.32
CA ARG A 612 -12.68 31.07 -1.41
C ARG A 612 -13.43 30.04 -0.56
N GLY A 613 -13.01 28.78 -0.59
CA GLY A 613 -13.64 27.70 0.18
C GLY A 613 -13.31 27.80 1.67
N ARG A 614 -14.33 27.90 2.52
CA ARG A 614 -14.19 27.86 4.00
C ARG A 614 -14.53 26.46 4.52
N ARG A 615 -13.86 26.05 5.59
CA ARG A 615 -14.09 24.75 6.26
C ARG A 615 -15.00 24.97 7.47
N LEU A 616 -15.98 24.08 7.69
CA LEU A 616 -16.89 24.13 8.84
C LEU A 616 -16.19 23.57 10.09
N PHE A 617 -15.66 22.36 9.98
CA PHE A 617 -14.80 21.72 10.98
C PHE A 617 -13.33 21.91 10.62
N ARG A 618 -12.44 21.85 11.62
CA ARG A 618 -10.97 21.92 11.40
C ARG A 618 -10.51 20.84 10.40
N MET A 619 -11.05 19.64 10.53
CA MET A 619 -10.89 18.51 9.63
C MET A 619 -12.15 17.63 9.73
N ALA A 620 -12.54 16.96 8.65
CA ALA A 620 -13.57 15.92 8.67
C ALA A 620 -12.90 14.58 8.36
N PRO A 621 -13.32 13.46 8.99
CA PRO A 621 -14.51 13.30 9.84
C PRO A 621 -14.39 13.92 11.25
N PHE A 622 -15.46 13.87 12.05
CA PHE A 622 -15.62 14.58 13.32
C PHE A 622 -14.58 14.20 14.37
N HIS A 623 -14.16 12.93 14.46
CA HIS A 623 -13.09 12.53 15.38
C HIS A 623 -11.76 13.27 15.11
N HIS A 624 -11.41 13.58 13.86
CA HIS A 624 -10.22 14.39 13.55
C HIS A 624 -10.40 15.86 13.94
N HIS A 625 -11.62 16.39 13.91
CA HIS A 625 -11.90 17.71 14.46
C HIS A 625 -11.58 17.75 15.96
N LEU A 626 -12.02 16.74 16.71
CA LEU A 626 -11.73 16.61 18.15
C LEU A 626 -10.23 16.44 18.44
N GLU A 627 -9.53 15.65 17.62
CA GLU A 627 -8.08 15.47 17.73
C GLU A 627 -7.33 16.80 17.53
N LEU A 628 -7.72 17.59 16.53
CA LEU A 628 -7.16 18.92 16.27
C LEU A 628 -7.58 19.99 17.29
N CYS A 629 -8.61 19.73 18.09
CA CYS A 629 -8.96 20.55 19.26
C CYS A 629 -8.10 20.23 20.49
N GLY A 630 -7.19 19.24 20.39
CA GLY A 630 -6.24 18.88 21.45
C GLY A 630 -6.71 17.73 22.35
N ILE A 631 -7.87 17.12 22.05
CA ILE A 631 -8.39 15.98 22.82
C ILE A 631 -7.56 14.73 22.50
N LYS A 632 -7.23 13.94 23.53
CA LYS A 632 -6.42 12.72 23.38
C LYS A 632 -7.25 11.60 22.73
N GLU A 633 -6.63 10.86 21.82
CA GLU A 633 -7.26 9.74 21.09
C GLU A 633 -7.99 8.72 21.98
N PRO A 634 -7.39 8.18 23.08
CA PRO A 634 -8.12 7.25 23.97
C PRO A 634 -9.37 7.86 24.62
N THR A 635 -9.38 9.17 24.87
CA THR A 635 -10.53 9.88 25.45
C THR A 635 -11.66 10.03 24.44
N ILE A 636 -11.32 10.29 23.17
CA ILE A 636 -12.30 10.33 22.06
C ILE A 636 -12.97 8.96 21.90
N VAL A 637 -12.17 7.89 21.91
CA VAL A 637 -12.66 6.51 21.80
C VAL A 637 -13.55 6.14 23.00
N ALA A 638 -13.15 6.47 24.23
CA ALA A 638 -13.95 6.22 25.41
C ALA A 638 -15.31 6.96 25.38
N ALA A 639 -15.32 8.23 24.96
CA ALA A 639 -16.56 8.99 24.82
C ALA A 639 -17.49 8.39 23.74
N ALA A 640 -16.91 7.96 22.62
CA ALA A 640 -17.65 7.26 21.58
C ALA A 640 -18.28 5.96 22.11
N TYR A 641 -17.58 5.18 22.92
CA TYR A 641 -18.15 3.96 23.51
C TYR A 641 -19.31 4.25 24.45
N VAL A 642 -19.23 5.30 25.28
CA VAL A 642 -20.34 5.69 26.16
C VAL A 642 -21.58 6.07 25.35
N ILE A 643 -21.41 6.88 24.31
CA ILE A 643 -22.50 7.28 23.41
C ILE A 643 -23.08 6.06 22.69
N SER A 644 -22.22 5.21 22.12
CA SER A 644 -22.64 3.98 21.44
C SER A 644 -23.34 2.99 22.37
N SER A 645 -22.96 2.89 23.65
CA SER A 645 -23.64 2.04 24.63
C SER A 645 -25.07 2.52 24.89
N LEU A 646 -25.26 3.84 25.05
CA LEU A 646 -26.60 4.43 25.19
C LEU A 646 -27.43 4.20 23.92
N SER A 647 -26.84 4.43 22.75
CA SER A 647 -27.46 4.18 21.45
C SER A 647 -27.82 2.70 21.24
N ALA A 648 -26.97 1.76 21.66
CA ALA A 648 -27.24 0.32 21.54
C ALA A 648 -28.40 -0.12 22.43
N LEU A 649 -28.47 0.38 23.67
CA LEU A 649 -29.60 0.12 24.57
C LEU A 649 -30.90 0.71 24.02
N LEU A 650 -30.86 1.94 23.51
CA LEU A 650 -32.02 2.58 22.90
C LEU A 650 -32.48 1.84 21.64
N ALA A 651 -31.55 1.44 20.77
CA ALA A 651 -31.86 0.66 19.57
C ALA A 651 -32.47 -0.70 19.91
N GLY A 652 -31.91 -1.39 20.92
CA GLY A 652 -32.48 -2.63 21.44
C GLY A 652 -33.90 -2.42 21.95
N TYR A 653 -34.13 -1.41 22.80
CA TYR A 653 -35.46 -1.08 23.34
C TYR A 653 -36.48 -0.75 22.25
N VAL A 654 -36.11 0.12 21.31
CA VAL A 654 -36.97 0.48 20.17
C VAL A 654 -37.24 -0.75 19.29
N GLY A 655 -36.23 -1.60 19.09
CA GLY A 655 -36.38 -2.85 18.36
C GLY A 655 -37.37 -3.80 19.00
N LEU A 656 -37.27 -4.00 20.32
CA LEU A 656 -38.17 -4.84 21.10
C LEU A 656 -39.63 -4.33 21.12
N ILE A 657 -39.85 -3.02 20.97
CA ILE A 657 -41.20 -2.43 20.88
C ILE A 657 -41.75 -2.50 19.45
N SER A 658 -40.87 -2.43 18.45
CA SER A 658 -41.26 -2.40 17.04
C SER A 658 -41.52 -3.79 16.46
N ALA A 659 -41.02 -4.83 17.11
CA ALA A 659 -41.28 -6.24 16.81
C ALA A 659 -42.56 -6.71 17.52
#